data_AF-A0A8D2LJN0-F1
#
_entry.id   AF-A0A8D2LJN0-F1
#
_cell.length_a   1.000
_cell.length_b   1.000
_cell.length_c   1.000
_cell.angle_alpha   90.00
_cell.angle_beta   90.00
_cell.angle_gamma   90.00
#
_symmetry.space_group_name_H-M   'P 1'
#
loop_
_entity.id
_entity.type
_entity.pdbx_description
1 polymer ?
#
loop_
_entity_poly.entity_id
_entity_poly.type
_entity_poly.pdbx_seq_one_letter_code
_entity_poly.pdbx_strand_id
1 'polypeptide(L)'
;GCKLIFPPWDGGIRYRGLTREQVKSARFLPFDYEIEYVCRPEREIVGPKVRKCLPNGTWTDSDTESRCLRTCPKMHLSLENGQVHVRAIERVPVEGTWVEYRCNPGFHLVGSPRSNCTKVGRWSSAKPTCERKSQGRNRAVGKPRQREPEHRRRAAPWRSRRGRPRLRRRCEPGVATKFLYELLYNDPIKIILMPGCSSVSTLVAEAARMWNLIVLSYGSSSPALSNRQRFPTFFRTHPSATLHNPTRVQLFKKWSWTKIATIQQTTEVFTSTLDDLEERVKEAGIEITFRQSFFSDPAVPVKNLKRQDARIIVGLFYETEARKVFCEVYKERLFGKKYVWFLIGWYADNWFRIKDANINCTEEEMREAVEGHITTEIVMLNPENTRSISNMTSQEFIDKLTKRVEKTPEETGGFQEAPLAYDAIWALALALNKTSAELVKKGLRLEDFNYNNRTITDEIYRALNSSAFEGVSGHVVFDASGSRMAWTLIEQLQDGVYKKIGYYDSTKDNLSWYNNEKWIGGVPPADYTKVIITFRYLSQKLFISVSVLSSVGILLAIICLAFNMYNGHVRYIQNSQPYLNNMTAVGCALAQAAVFPLGLDGLHISKDLFPFVCQARLWLLGLGFSLGYGSMFTKIWWVHTVFTKKEEKKERRKTLEPWKLYATVGLLVGLDFVILAIWQIVSPLKRTTEEFTKEEPKSDIDVLILPKLEHCSSEKMNTWLGIFYGFKGLLLLLGIFLAYETKGVSTEKINDHRAVGMAIYNVAVLCLITAPVTMILSSQQDAAFAFASLAIVFSSYITLVVLFVPKMRRLITRGEWQSEQQDTMKTGSSTNNNEEEKSRMLEKENRELEKIIAEKEERVSELQQQLKERQQLRSRRRSSNCDNHFNNSASASAATGPNLYQPSLPLVRCLVAEQADKLGRNNCDGSRVHLLYK
;
A
#
# COMPACT_ATOMS: atom_id res chain seq x y z
N GLY A 1 16.20 34.37 -2.86
CA GLY A 1 16.43 33.88 -1.49
C GLY A 1 16.48 35.04 -0.52
N CYS A 2 16.06 34.83 0.73
CA CYS A 2 15.97 35.89 1.73
C CYS A 2 17.28 36.07 2.50
N LYS A 3 17.63 37.31 2.86
CA LYS A 3 18.80 37.59 3.71
C LYS A 3 18.63 36.97 5.11
N LEU A 4 19.73 36.54 5.71
CA LEU A 4 19.72 36.07 7.09
C LEU A 4 19.27 37.17 8.07
N ILE A 5 18.40 36.78 9.00
CA ILE A 5 17.97 37.62 10.12
C ILE A 5 18.87 37.31 11.32
N PHE A 6 19.36 38.33 12.01
CA PHE A 6 20.12 38.16 13.25
C PHE A 6 19.19 37.94 14.45
N PRO A 7 19.57 37.08 15.42
CA PRO A 7 18.71 36.77 16.55
C PRO A 7 18.52 37.98 17.49
N PRO A 8 17.35 38.12 18.14
CA PRO A 8 17.15 39.12 19.18
C PRO A 8 18.05 38.81 20.39
N TRP A 9 18.52 39.85 21.10
CA TRP A 9 19.49 39.74 22.19
C TRP A 9 19.09 38.75 23.31
N ASP A 10 17.78 38.61 23.55
CA ASP A 10 17.19 37.73 24.58
C ASP A 10 16.71 36.36 24.05
N GLY A 11 17.05 36.01 22.80
CA GLY A 11 16.64 34.77 22.13
C GLY A 11 17.62 34.26 21.06
N GLY A 12 17.19 33.30 20.27
CA GLY A 12 17.93 32.69 19.17
C GLY A 12 17.01 32.37 18.00
N ILE A 13 17.58 32.10 16.82
CA ILE A 13 16.84 31.63 15.64
C ILE A 13 17.33 30.23 15.32
N ARG A 14 16.39 29.30 15.15
CA ARG A 14 16.66 27.93 14.72
C ARG A 14 16.44 27.82 13.21
N TYR A 15 17.53 27.53 12.50
CA TYR A 15 17.50 27.20 11.07
C TYR A 15 17.32 25.68 10.93
N ARG A 16 16.21 25.23 10.34
CA ARG A 16 15.90 23.79 10.22
C ARG A 16 16.78 23.14 9.15
N GLY A 17 17.59 22.16 9.55
CA GLY A 17 18.42 21.38 8.62
C GLY A 17 19.76 22.03 8.22
N LEU A 18 20.17 23.12 8.85
CA LEU A 18 21.50 23.72 8.67
C LEU A 18 22.30 23.67 9.97
N THR A 19 23.59 23.31 9.87
CA THR A 19 24.52 23.35 11.00
C THR A 19 24.99 24.78 11.29
N ARG A 20 25.50 25.03 12.51
CA ARG A 20 25.93 26.36 12.96
C ARG A 20 27.05 26.95 12.10
N GLU A 21 27.88 26.12 11.46
CA GLU A 21 28.94 26.56 10.54
C GLU A 21 28.40 26.92 9.16
N GLN A 22 27.47 26.11 8.63
CA GLN A 22 26.80 26.38 7.35
C GLN A 22 25.96 27.68 7.39
N VAL A 23 25.37 28.00 8.54
CA VAL A 23 24.65 29.27 8.75
C VAL A 23 25.60 30.48 8.71
N LYS A 24 26.85 30.34 9.17
CA LYS A 24 27.85 31.44 9.14
C LYS A 24 28.38 31.72 7.72
N SER A 25 28.41 30.71 6.85
CA SER A 25 28.89 30.84 5.47
C SER A 25 27.79 31.26 4.48
N ALA A 26 26.51 31.08 4.82
CA ALA A 26 25.40 31.46 3.96
C ALA A 26 25.11 32.97 4.06
N ARG A 27 24.83 33.63 2.92
CA ARG A 27 24.32 35.04 2.90
C ARG A 27 22.81 35.12 2.61
N PHE A 28 22.26 34.09 1.96
CA PHE A 28 20.86 34.03 1.54
C PHE A 28 20.29 32.61 1.76
N LEU A 29 19.02 32.52 2.18
CA LEU A 29 18.27 31.28 2.35
C LEU A 29 17.29 31.06 1.18
N PRO A 30 17.01 29.81 0.78
CA PRO A 30 16.15 29.51 -0.36
C PRO A 30 14.69 29.92 -0.14
N PHE A 31 13.91 29.99 -1.23
CA PHE A 31 12.47 30.26 -1.15
C PHE A 31 11.75 29.15 -0.40
N ASP A 32 10.64 29.48 0.25
CA ASP A 32 9.88 28.61 1.15
C ASP A 32 10.61 28.12 2.41
N TYR A 33 11.85 28.55 2.63
CA TYR A 33 12.61 28.19 3.83
C TYR A 33 12.02 28.83 5.09
N GLU A 34 11.88 28.04 6.15
CA GLU A 34 11.29 28.46 7.42
C GLU A 34 12.34 28.62 8.51
N ILE A 35 12.21 29.70 9.27
CA ILE A 35 13.01 29.95 10.48
C ILE A 35 12.09 30.05 11.69
N GLU A 36 12.55 29.54 12.83
CA GLU A 36 11.79 29.56 14.09
C GLU A 36 12.55 30.37 15.13
N TYR A 37 11.90 31.37 15.71
CA TYR A 37 12.44 32.10 16.84
C TYR A 37 12.27 31.30 18.13
N VAL A 38 13.33 31.25 18.93
CA VAL A 38 13.40 30.49 20.17
C VAL A 38 13.86 31.41 21.29
N CYS A 39 13.06 31.55 22.33
CA CYS A 39 13.42 32.31 23.52
C CYS A 39 14.20 31.45 24.53
N ARG A 40 15.00 32.09 25.40
CA ARG A 40 15.61 31.42 26.56
C ARG A 40 14.54 30.89 27.53
N PRO A 41 14.86 29.92 28.41
CA PRO A 41 13.93 29.42 29.42
C PRO A 41 13.29 30.54 30.25
N GLU A 42 12.01 30.37 30.63
CA GLU A 42 11.18 31.35 31.38
C GLU A 42 10.78 32.62 30.60
N ARG A 43 10.92 32.63 29.28
CA ARG A 43 10.42 33.66 28.37
C ARG A 43 9.55 33.06 27.28
N GLU A 44 8.58 33.83 26.82
CA GLU A 44 7.67 33.45 25.75
C GLU A 44 7.74 34.48 24.62
N ILE A 45 7.56 34.00 23.40
CA ILE A 45 7.65 34.84 22.21
C ILE A 45 6.32 35.56 21.99
N VAL A 46 6.41 36.87 21.81
CA VAL A 46 5.29 37.74 21.45
C VAL A 46 5.55 38.26 20.04
N GLY A 47 4.64 37.95 19.12
CA GLY A 47 4.80 38.16 17.67
C GLY A 47 4.96 36.84 16.87
N PRO A 48 5.23 36.92 15.56
CA PRO A 48 5.30 35.76 14.67
C PRO A 48 6.43 34.78 15.03
N LYS A 49 6.08 33.61 15.57
CA LYS A 49 7.06 32.60 16.00
C LYS A 49 7.86 31.99 14.85
N VAL A 50 7.23 31.81 13.69
CA VAL A 50 7.82 31.21 12.49
C VAL A 50 7.71 32.22 11.36
N ARG A 51 8.81 32.39 10.61
CA ARG A 51 8.81 33.20 9.39
C ARG A 51 9.24 32.37 8.20
N LYS A 52 8.60 32.61 7.06
CA LYS A 52 8.84 31.91 5.81
C LYS A 52 9.41 32.86 4.76
N CYS A 53 10.38 32.40 3.99
CA CYS A 53 10.98 33.20 2.93
C CYS A 53 10.08 33.22 1.69
N LEU A 54 9.63 34.42 1.28
CA LEU A 54 8.75 34.62 0.14
C LEU A 54 9.53 34.76 -1.19
N PRO A 55 8.89 34.49 -2.35
CA PRO A 55 9.51 34.63 -3.67
C PRO A 55 10.04 36.03 -3.99
N ASN A 56 9.47 37.06 -3.38
CA ASN A 56 9.91 38.46 -3.49
C ASN A 56 11.20 38.78 -2.71
N GLY A 57 11.76 37.80 -1.97
CA GLY A 57 12.98 37.96 -1.19
C GLY A 57 12.79 38.57 0.20
N THR A 58 11.56 38.79 0.65
CA THR A 58 11.24 39.23 2.02
C THR A 58 10.71 38.09 2.89
N TRP A 59 10.75 38.29 4.21
CA TRP A 59 10.16 37.36 5.16
C TRP A 59 8.70 37.70 5.43
N THR A 60 7.87 36.67 5.65
CA THR A 60 6.49 36.86 6.14
C THR A 60 6.46 37.66 7.45
N ASP A 61 5.44 38.50 7.60
CA ASP A 61 5.20 39.33 8.80
C ASP A 61 6.40 40.23 9.18
N SER A 62 7.09 40.77 8.17
CA SER A 62 8.27 41.63 8.37
C SER A 62 7.97 42.89 9.17
N ASP A 63 6.74 43.38 9.10
CA ASP A 63 6.28 44.60 9.79
C ASP A 63 6.01 44.41 11.29
N THR A 64 5.94 43.17 11.78
CA THR A 64 5.68 42.87 13.21
C THR A 64 6.89 42.22 13.88
N GLU A 65 7.51 42.93 14.82
CA GLU A 65 8.72 42.46 15.50
C GLU A 65 8.41 41.34 16.50
N SER A 66 9.22 40.27 16.51
CA SER A 66 9.10 39.16 17.46
C SER A 66 10.01 39.39 18.68
N ARG A 67 9.42 39.45 19.87
CA ARG A 67 10.13 39.75 21.13
C ARG A 67 9.99 38.63 22.15
N CYS A 68 11.02 38.41 22.96
CA CYS A 68 11.03 37.41 24.02
C CYS A 68 10.77 38.07 25.40
N LEU A 69 9.53 37.98 25.88
CA LEU A 69 9.11 38.58 27.15
C LEU A 69 9.07 37.54 28.27
N ARG A 70 9.39 37.91 29.51
CA ARG A 70 9.27 36.99 30.66
C ARG A 70 7.80 36.71 30.98
N THR A 71 7.52 35.50 31.42
CA THR A 71 6.19 35.09 31.85
C THR A 71 5.99 35.32 33.34
N CYS A 72 4.75 35.63 33.74
CA CYS A 72 4.34 35.70 35.13
C CYS A 72 3.48 34.48 35.53
N PRO A 73 3.41 34.13 36.83
CA PRO A 73 2.59 33.00 37.29
C PRO A 73 1.11 33.14 36.90
N LYS A 74 0.55 32.10 36.26
CA LYS A 74 -0.86 32.05 35.79
C LYS A 74 -1.90 32.08 36.92
N MET A 75 -1.50 31.79 38.16
CA MET A 75 -2.39 31.75 39.34
C MET A 75 -3.11 33.08 39.60
N HIS A 76 -2.58 34.22 39.11
CA HIS A 76 -3.19 35.55 39.25
C HIS A 76 -4.31 35.82 38.24
N LEU A 77 -4.56 34.92 37.29
CA LEU A 77 -5.63 35.03 36.28
C LEU A 77 -6.97 34.45 36.75
N SER A 78 -7.00 33.83 37.93
CA SER A 78 -8.23 33.31 38.54
C SER A 78 -8.41 33.89 39.94
N LEU A 79 -9.65 34.20 40.33
CA LEU A 79 -9.98 34.71 41.66
C LEU A 79 -11.20 33.94 42.19
N GLU A 80 -11.09 33.30 43.35
CA GLU A 80 -12.22 32.62 43.98
C GLU A 80 -13.22 33.64 44.51
N ASN A 81 -14.51 33.41 44.27
CA ASN A 81 -15.61 34.33 44.61
C ASN A 81 -15.46 35.74 44.00
N GLY A 82 -14.77 35.85 42.87
CA GLY A 82 -14.61 37.07 42.10
C GLY A 82 -14.31 36.82 40.61
N GLN A 83 -14.06 37.90 39.88
CA GLN A 83 -13.75 37.95 38.46
C GLN A 83 -12.45 38.73 38.25
N VAL A 84 -11.68 38.33 37.24
CA VAL A 84 -10.44 38.99 36.84
C VAL A 84 -10.60 39.54 35.43
N HIS A 85 -10.42 40.84 35.25
CA HIS A 85 -10.43 41.49 33.96
C HIS A 85 -8.99 41.74 33.50
N VAL A 86 -8.63 41.22 32.32
CA VAL A 86 -7.25 41.27 31.82
C VAL A 86 -7.19 42.08 30.53
N ARG A 87 -6.24 43.02 30.44
CA ARG A 87 -5.95 43.73 29.18
C ARG A 87 -4.66 43.21 28.56
N ALA A 88 -4.71 42.94 27.25
CA ALA A 88 -3.62 42.40 26.42
C ALA A 88 -3.18 40.97 26.80
N ILE A 89 -4.00 39.97 26.47
CA ILE A 89 -3.61 38.54 26.48
C ILE A 89 -3.89 37.93 25.12
N GLU A 90 -2.89 37.25 24.54
CA GLU A 90 -3.10 36.33 23.43
C GLU A 90 -3.00 34.85 23.88
N ARG A 91 -2.13 34.47 24.85
CA ARG A 91 -2.06 33.08 25.40
C ARG A 91 -1.55 32.93 26.85
N VAL A 92 -0.60 33.76 27.32
CA VAL A 92 0.06 33.67 28.64
C VAL A 92 0.35 35.09 29.16
N PRO A 93 0.31 35.37 30.48
CA PRO A 93 0.63 36.69 31.00
C PRO A 93 2.15 36.93 30.92
N VAL A 94 2.53 37.96 30.17
CA VAL A 94 3.91 38.35 29.88
C VAL A 94 4.20 39.73 30.47
N GLU A 95 5.47 40.15 30.45
CA GLU A 95 5.88 41.49 30.87
C GLU A 95 4.95 42.58 30.28
N GLY A 96 4.41 43.43 31.15
CA GLY A 96 3.48 44.50 30.75
C GLY A 96 2.00 44.12 30.78
N THR A 97 1.62 42.85 31.01
CA THR A 97 0.22 42.46 31.22
C THR A 97 -0.32 43.05 32.54
N TRP A 98 -1.53 43.62 32.50
CA TRP A 98 -2.24 44.15 33.68
C TRP A 98 -3.54 43.39 33.92
N VAL A 99 -3.81 43.10 35.20
CA VAL A 99 -5.03 42.45 35.67
C VAL A 99 -5.75 43.31 36.70
N GLU A 100 -7.08 43.35 36.61
CA GLU A 100 -7.97 44.04 37.55
C GLU A 100 -8.93 43.03 38.19
N TYR A 101 -9.09 43.11 39.50
CA TYR A 101 -9.86 42.16 40.30
C TYR A 101 -11.18 42.77 40.79
N ARG A 102 -12.28 42.02 40.67
CA ARG A 102 -13.61 42.39 41.23
C ARG A 102 -14.22 41.20 41.95
N CYS A 103 -14.75 41.39 43.17
CA CYS A 103 -15.46 40.30 43.87
C CYS A 103 -16.91 40.17 43.40
N ASN A 104 -17.45 38.96 43.51
CA ASN A 104 -18.88 38.68 43.27
C ASN A 104 -19.74 39.30 44.38
N PRO A 105 -21.04 39.56 44.14
CA PRO A 105 -21.95 40.14 45.14
C PRO A 105 -21.96 39.35 46.47
N GLY A 106 -21.87 40.05 47.60
CA GLY A 106 -21.80 39.45 48.95
C GLY A 106 -20.40 39.26 49.53
N PHE A 107 -19.36 39.51 48.72
CA PHE A 107 -17.95 39.45 49.11
C PHE A 107 -17.28 40.82 48.91
N HIS A 108 -16.25 41.12 49.70
CA HIS A 108 -15.42 42.32 49.56
C HIS A 108 -13.97 41.92 49.31
N LEU A 109 -13.27 42.72 48.49
CA LEU A 109 -11.89 42.44 48.08
C LEU A 109 -10.93 42.83 49.20
N VAL A 110 -10.08 41.89 49.61
CA VAL A 110 -8.99 42.09 50.56
C VAL A 110 -7.66 41.95 49.79
N GLY A 111 -6.94 43.07 49.66
CA GLY A 111 -5.71 43.18 48.86
C GLY A 111 -5.81 44.23 47.74
N SER A 112 -4.78 44.31 46.89
CA SER A 112 -4.74 45.31 45.81
C SER A 112 -5.69 44.95 44.66
N PRO A 113 -6.53 45.88 44.18
CA PRO A 113 -7.49 45.62 43.10
C PRO A 113 -6.85 45.51 41.72
N ARG A 114 -5.57 45.85 41.57
CA ARG A 114 -4.82 45.78 40.31
C ARG A 114 -3.43 45.18 40.55
N SER A 115 -2.95 44.44 39.56
CA SER A 115 -1.59 43.89 39.53
C SER A 115 -1.03 43.92 38.11
N ASN A 116 0.28 44.12 37.98
CA ASN A 116 0.97 44.09 36.68
C ASN A 116 2.17 43.17 36.68
N CYS A 117 2.39 42.51 35.55
CA CYS A 117 3.55 41.65 35.34
C CYS A 117 4.78 42.52 35.09
N THR A 118 5.71 42.49 36.04
CA THR A 118 6.96 43.26 36.01
C THR A 118 8.01 42.61 35.09
N LYS A 119 9.05 43.37 34.72
CA LYS A 119 10.19 42.88 33.91
C LYS A 119 10.95 41.69 34.53
N VAL A 120 10.74 41.45 35.83
CA VAL A 120 11.38 40.37 36.60
C VAL A 120 10.55 39.07 36.56
N GLY A 121 9.40 39.04 35.87
CA GLY A 121 8.54 37.84 35.81
C GLY A 121 7.71 37.61 37.07
N ARG A 122 7.46 38.68 37.86
CA ARG A 122 6.61 38.65 39.06
C ARG A 122 5.50 39.69 38.96
N TRP A 123 4.36 39.40 39.57
CA TRP A 123 3.27 40.35 39.74
C TRP A 123 3.65 41.41 40.78
N SER A 124 3.31 42.67 40.52
CA SER A 124 3.65 43.81 41.38
C SER A 124 2.96 43.80 42.74
N SER A 125 1.84 43.10 42.85
CA SER A 125 1.05 42.96 44.07
C SER A 125 0.68 41.50 44.29
N ALA A 126 0.61 41.08 45.56
CA ALA A 126 0.15 39.75 45.94
C ALA A 126 -1.30 39.53 45.49
N LYS A 127 -1.67 38.27 45.20
CA LYS A 127 -3.01 37.92 44.75
C LYS A 127 -4.06 38.27 45.83
N PRO A 128 -5.09 39.09 45.52
CA PRO A 128 -6.12 39.45 46.49
C PRO A 128 -7.10 38.28 46.73
N THR A 129 -7.86 38.36 47.83
CA THR A 129 -8.90 37.39 48.22
C THR A 129 -10.27 38.07 48.37
N CYS A 130 -11.35 37.34 48.13
CA CYS A 130 -12.72 37.83 48.31
C CYS A 130 -13.33 37.23 49.59
N GLU A 131 -13.55 38.06 50.61
CA GLU A 131 -14.07 37.63 51.92
C GLU A 131 -15.55 38.01 52.10
N ARG A 132 -16.33 37.13 52.74
CA ARG A 132 -17.77 37.33 52.95
C ARG A 132 -18.00 38.38 54.03
N LYS A 133 -18.89 39.36 53.79
CA LYS A 133 -19.26 40.34 54.83
C LYS A 133 -19.88 39.61 56.04
N SER A 134 -19.16 39.56 57.18
CA SER A 134 -19.71 39.05 58.43
C SER A 134 -20.54 40.13 59.12
N GLN A 135 -21.86 39.92 59.22
CA GLN A 135 -22.67 40.60 60.24
C GLN A 135 -22.35 39.98 61.61
N GLY A 136 -22.04 40.82 62.58
CA GLY A 136 -21.45 40.42 63.86
C GLY A 136 -22.38 39.66 64.80
N ARG A 137 -21.77 38.92 65.74
CA ARG A 137 -22.32 38.67 67.09
C ARG A 137 -21.20 38.31 68.08
N ASN A 138 -21.42 38.77 69.31
CA ASN A 138 -20.49 39.00 70.40
C ASN A 138 -19.81 37.77 71.03
N ARG A 139 -18.68 38.06 71.70
CA ARG A 139 -17.96 37.23 72.67
C ARG A 139 -18.86 36.71 73.81
N ALA A 140 -18.59 35.51 74.31
CA ALA A 140 -18.65 35.17 75.73
C ALA A 140 -17.80 33.92 76.07
N VAL A 141 -17.24 33.95 77.28
CA VAL A 141 -16.27 33.05 77.92
C VAL A 141 -16.97 31.88 78.63
N GLY A 142 -16.32 30.71 78.75
CA GLY A 142 -16.77 29.64 79.67
C GLY A 142 -15.94 28.35 79.60
N LYS A 143 -15.44 27.90 80.76
CA LYS A 143 -14.37 26.91 81.03
C LYS A 143 -14.89 25.43 81.14
N PRO A 144 -14.03 24.42 81.49
CA PRO A 144 -14.08 23.04 80.97
C PRO A 144 -14.73 22.00 81.90
N ARG A 145 -14.95 20.76 81.42
CA ARG A 145 -15.36 19.60 82.23
C ARG A 145 -14.43 18.38 82.09
N GLN A 146 -13.77 18.08 83.21
CA GLN A 146 -13.46 16.79 83.89
C GLN A 146 -13.06 15.52 83.11
N ARG A 147 -12.01 14.87 83.63
CA ARG A 147 -11.53 13.50 83.38
C ARG A 147 -11.97 12.57 84.52
N GLU A 148 -12.24 11.29 84.21
CA GLU A 148 -11.81 10.04 84.89
C GLU A 148 -12.63 8.82 84.36
N PRO A 149 -12.24 7.55 84.59
CA PRO A 149 -10.92 6.92 84.44
C PRO A 149 -10.94 5.64 83.54
N GLU A 150 -9.76 5.17 83.12
CA GLU A 150 -9.52 3.90 82.42
C GLU A 150 -9.62 2.68 83.36
N HIS A 151 -10.12 1.53 82.86
CA HIS A 151 -9.41 0.24 82.89
C HIS A 151 -10.19 -0.90 82.19
N ARG A 152 -9.41 -1.78 81.53
CA ARG A 152 -9.70 -3.16 81.00
C ARG A 152 -10.19 -3.31 79.54
N ARG A 153 -9.27 -3.59 78.59
CA ARG A 153 -8.95 -4.93 78.03
C ARG A 153 -8.01 -4.83 76.81
N ARG A 154 -7.17 -5.85 76.64
CA ARG A 154 -5.93 -5.94 75.83
C ARG A 154 -6.16 -6.08 74.32
N ALA A 155 -5.17 -5.61 73.56
CA ALA A 155 -4.78 -5.95 72.18
C ALA A 155 -5.79 -5.75 71.02
N ALA A 156 -5.81 -4.53 70.46
CA ALA A 156 -6.26 -4.22 69.08
C ALA A 156 -5.51 -2.98 68.55
N PRO A 157 -5.33 -2.80 67.21
CA PRO A 157 -4.37 -1.86 66.64
C PRO A 157 -4.80 -0.39 66.82
N TRP A 158 -3.85 0.44 67.29
CA TRP A 158 -3.77 1.90 67.21
C TRP A 158 -5.01 2.66 66.71
N ARG A 159 -5.94 2.98 67.62
CA ARG A 159 -6.94 4.04 67.39
C ARG A 159 -6.27 5.41 67.48
N SER A 160 -6.31 6.18 66.39
CA SER A 160 -5.83 7.57 66.39
C SER A 160 -6.69 8.45 67.29
N ARG A 161 -6.04 9.37 68.01
CA ARG A 161 -6.72 10.50 68.64
C ARG A 161 -7.62 11.21 67.62
N ARG A 162 -8.88 11.45 68.01
CA ARG A 162 -9.86 12.23 67.26
C ARG A 162 -9.26 13.60 66.90
N GLY A 163 -9.29 13.97 65.62
CA GLY A 163 -9.08 15.36 65.18
C GLY A 163 -7.93 15.67 64.20
N ARG A 164 -7.38 14.72 63.45
CA ARG A 164 -6.56 15.04 62.26
C ARG A 164 -7.09 14.31 61.01
N PRO A 165 -7.27 14.98 59.86
CA PRO A 165 -7.80 14.34 58.66
C PRO A 165 -6.80 13.32 58.09
N ARG A 166 -7.29 12.14 57.66
CA ARG A 166 -6.54 11.22 56.81
C ARG A 166 -6.16 11.95 55.50
N LEU A 167 -4.87 11.92 55.14
CA LEU A 167 -4.26 12.52 53.94
C LEU A 167 -5.11 12.31 52.67
N ARG A 168 -5.60 13.37 52.03
CA ARG A 168 -6.15 13.31 50.66
C ARG A 168 -4.98 13.23 49.67
N ARG A 169 -4.79 12.03 49.10
CA ARG A 169 -3.71 11.63 48.20
C ARG A 169 -4.07 11.93 46.74
N ARG A 170 -3.52 12.98 46.15
CA ARG A 170 -3.29 13.01 44.69
C ARG A 170 -1.88 12.49 44.50
N CYS A 171 -1.66 11.56 43.57
CA CYS A 171 -0.33 11.02 43.25
C CYS A 171 0.57 12.03 42.53
N GLU A 172 0.60 13.25 43.06
CA GLU A 172 1.30 14.42 42.57
C GLU A 172 2.60 14.59 43.38
N PRO A 173 3.78 14.55 42.72
CA PRO A 173 5.06 14.71 43.40
C PRO A 173 5.17 15.99 44.22
N GLY A 174 4.63 17.12 43.73
CA GLY A 174 4.71 18.40 44.44
C GLY A 174 4.03 18.40 45.81
N VAL A 175 2.87 17.76 45.92
CA VAL A 175 2.15 17.60 47.20
C VAL A 175 2.90 16.62 48.09
N ALA A 176 3.43 15.53 47.53
CA ALA A 176 4.21 14.55 48.27
C ALA A 176 5.49 15.14 48.87
N THR A 177 6.19 16.02 48.16
CA THR A 177 7.37 16.73 48.68
C THR A 177 7.03 17.48 49.96
N LYS A 178 5.96 18.29 49.96
CA LYS A 178 5.54 19.06 51.14
C LYS A 178 5.31 18.15 52.35
N PHE A 179 4.58 17.06 52.17
CA PHE A 179 4.29 16.13 53.26
C PHE A 179 5.52 15.33 53.69
N LEU A 180 6.44 15.01 52.78
CA LEU A 180 7.71 14.38 53.14
C LEU A 180 8.53 15.28 54.08
N TYR A 181 8.61 16.58 53.78
CA TYR A 181 9.24 17.55 54.68
C TYR A 181 8.54 17.61 56.04
N GLU A 182 7.19 17.70 56.07
CA GLU A 182 6.44 17.70 57.33
C GLU A 182 6.64 16.39 58.15
N LEU A 183 6.85 15.25 57.49
CA LEU A 183 7.14 13.99 58.18
C LEU A 183 8.57 13.93 58.70
N LEU A 184 9.57 14.36 57.93
CA LEU A 184 10.97 14.20 58.32
C LEU A 184 11.44 15.21 59.37
N TYR A 185 10.89 16.43 59.35
CA TYR A 185 11.34 17.53 60.23
C TYR A 185 10.49 17.73 61.50
N ASN A 186 9.49 16.88 61.73
CA ASN A 186 8.67 16.92 62.93
C ASN A 186 8.75 15.59 63.70
N ASP A 187 8.67 15.66 65.03
CA ASP A 187 8.48 14.49 65.87
C ASP A 187 7.16 13.77 65.58
N PRO A 188 7.09 12.43 65.75
CA PRO A 188 8.16 11.51 66.18
C PRO A 188 9.13 11.11 65.05
N ILE A 189 10.33 10.59 65.35
CA ILE A 189 11.25 10.04 64.33
C ILE A 189 10.60 8.85 63.61
N LYS A 190 10.83 8.72 62.29
CA LYS A 190 10.28 7.63 61.46
C LYS A 190 11.38 6.66 61.07
N ILE A 191 11.12 5.36 61.18
CA ILE A 191 12.09 4.30 60.84
C ILE A 191 12.02 3.86 59.36
N ILE A 192 10.86 4.03 58.72
CA ILE A 192 10.61 3.61 57.34
C ILE A 192 9.59 4.53 56.66
N LEU A 193 9.69 4.67 55.34
CA LEU A 193 8.72 5.38 54.52
C LEU A 193 8.00 4.40 53.58
N MET A 194 6.68 4.55 53.46
CA MET A 194 5.84 3.70 52.61
C MET A 194 5.06 4.53 51.58
N PRO A 195 5.69 4.93 50.47
CA PRO A 195 4.99 5.56 49.35
C PRO A 195 4.15 4.52 48.59
N GLY A 196 3.12 5.00 47.88
CA GLY A 196 2.26 4.15 47.04
C GLY A 196 2.61 4.31 45.56
N CYS A 197 2.16 5.41 44.95
CA CYS A 197 2.34 5.65 43.52
C CYS A 197 3.81 5.73 43.07
N SER A 198 4.08 5.28 41.84
CA SER A 198 5.42 5.27 41.25
C SER A 198 6.11 6.64 41.24
N SER A 199 5.44 7.70 40.80
CA SER A 199 6.00 9.06 40.73
C SER A 199 6.47 9.59 42.09
N VAL A 200 5.69 9.31 43.15
CA VAL A 200 6.02 9.66 44.53
C VAL A 200 7.11 8.75 45.09
N SER A 201 7.06 7.46 44.76
CA SER A 201 8.05 6.49 45.22
C SER A 201 9.44 6.80 44.68
N THR A 202 9.56 7.18 43.41
CA THR A 202 10.82 7.64 42.81
C THR A 202 11.41 8.82 43.57
N LEU A 203 10.60 9.85 43.80
CA LEU A 203 11.01 11.03 44.55
C LEU A 203 11.46 10.69 45.99
N VAL A 204 10.64 9.92 46.71
CA VAL A 204 10.90 9.56 48.11
C VAL A 204 12.13 8.66 48.23
N ALA A 205 12.29 7.68 47.35
CA ALA A 205 13.43 6.76 47.34
C ALA A 205 14.75 7.49 47.02
N GLU A 206 14.73 8.43 46.09
CA GLU A 206 15.92 9.24 45.74
C GLU A 206 16.36 10.14 46.90
N ALA A 207 15.40 10.71 47.62
CA ALA A 207 15.65 11.59 48.76
C ALA A 207 16.05 10.82 50.03
N ALA A 208 15.45 9.65 50.28
CA ALA A 208 15.58 8.89 51.53
C ALA A 208 17.01 8.51 51.90
N ARG A 209 17.91 8.34 50.91
CA ARG A 209 19.33 8.06 51.15
C ARG A 209 20.03 9.14 51.99
N MET A 210 19.55 10.38 51.94
CA MET A 210 20.13 11.49 52.71
C MET A 210 19.81 11.42 54.21
N TRP A 211 18.77 10.68 54.59
CA TRP A 211 18.34 10.46 55.97
C TRP A 211 18.55 9.01 56.43
N ASN A 212 19.33 8.21 55.69
CA ASN A 212 19.54 6.79 55.92
C ASN A 212 18.22 6.01 56.14
N LEU A 213 17.17 6.35 55.40
CA LEU A 213 15.86 5.71 55.52
C LEU A 213 15.66 4.61 54.49
N ILE A 214 14.97 3.56 54.92
CA ILE A 214 14.45 2.52 54.03
C ILE A 214 13.11 2.97 53.48
N VAL A 215 12.90 2.68 52.21
CA VAL A 215 11.63 2.96 51.52
C VAL A 215 11.03 1.63 51.10
N LEU A 216 9.85 1.30 51.63
CA LEU A 216 9.10 0.10 51.27
C LEU A 216 7.80 0.50 50.58
N SER A 217 7.82 0.50 49.26
CA SER A 217 6.63 0.82 48.46
C SER A 217 5.70 -0.38 48.32
N TYR A 218 4.41 -0.15 48.47
CA TYR A 218 3.40 -1.21 48.30
C TYR A 218 2.69 -1.18 46.95
N GLY A 219 2.94 -0.16 46.11
CA GLY A 219 2.14 0.09 44.89
C GLY A 219 2.91 0.66 43.69
N SER A 220 4.24 0.68 43.73
CA SER A 220 5.04 1.26 42.64
C SER A 220 5.57 0.20 41.68
N SER A 221 5.12 0.24 40.44
CA SER A 221 5.50 -0.71 39.38
C SER A 221 6.63 -0.22 38.47
N SER A 222 7.11 1.03 38.61
CA SER A 222 8.11 1.61 37.69
C SER A 222 9.38 0.78 37.60
N PRO A 223 9.81 0.34 36.40
CA PRO A 223 11.09 -0.35 36.21
C PRO A 223 12.31 0.46 36.64
N ALA A 224 12.27 1.79 36.52
CA ALA A 224 13.39 2.66 36.89
C ALA A 224 13.81 2.51 38.37
N LEU A 225 12.86 2.14 39.25
CA LEU A 225 13.09 1.91 40.68
C LEU A 225 13.95 0.66 40.98
N SER A 226 14.17 -0.22 40.01
CA SER A 226 15.05 -1.39 40.16
C SER A 226 16.55 -1.02 40.13
N ASN A 227 16.91 0.21 39.76
CA ASN A 227 18.31 0.65 39.73
C ASN A 227 18.85 0.89 41.15
N ARG A 228 19.60 -0.08 41.68
CA ARG A 228 20.22 -0.04 43.02
C ARG A 228 21.27 1.06 43.21
N GLN A 229 21.91 1.53 42.15
CA GLN A 229 22.88 2.63 42.25
C GLN A 229 22.17 3.95 42.58
N ARG A 230 20.99 4.16 42.00
CA ARG A 230 20.16 5.34 42.27
C ARG A 230 19.29 5.18 43.51
N PHE A 231 18.76 3.98 43.76
CA PHE A 231 17.84 3.67 44.85
C PHE A 231 18.37 2.54 45.76
N PRO A 232 19.41 2.80 46.58
CA PRO A 232 20.10 1.76 47.34
C PRO A 232 19.26 1.17 48.48
N THR A 233 18.33 1.92 49.08
CA THR A 233 17.53 1.50 50.25
C THR A 233 16.06 1.24 49.92
N PHE A 234 15.74 1.02 48.64
CA PHE A 234 14.38 0.83 48.16
C PHE A 234 13.98 -0.65 48.12
N PHE A 235 12.77 -0.96 48.58
CA PHE A 235 12.11 -2.25 48.41
C PHE A 235 10.66 -2.04 47.99
N ARG A 236 10.08 -3.04 47.34
CA ARG A 236 8.66 -3.03 47.03
C ARG A 236 8.05 -4.42 47.00
N THR A 237 6.86 -4.53 47.59
CA THR A 237 6.03 -5.74 47.46
C THR A 237 5.26 -5.75 46.14
N HIS A 238 5.10 -4.61 45.49
CA HIS A 238 4.58 -4.54 44.13
C HIS A 238 5.65 -5.03 43.14
N PRO A 239 5.34 -6.01 42.27
CA PRO A 239 6.27 -6.46 41.24
C PRO A 239 6.59 -5.37 40.20
N SER A 240 7.74 -5.49 39.53
CA SER A 240 8.12 -4.57 38.45
C SER A 240 7.26 -4.79 37.20
N ALA A 241 6.94 -3.72 36.46
CA ALA A 241 6.25 -3.85 35.18
C ALA A 241 7.05 -4.64 34.12
N THR A 242 8.36 -4.79 34.29
CA THR A 242 9.21 -5.64 33.43
C THR A 242 8.83 -7.12 33.51
N LEU A 243 8.12 -7.56 34.55
CA LEU A 243 7.71 -8.95 34.71
C LEU A 243 6.73 -9.41 33.62
N HIS A 244 6.03 -8.48 32.95
CA HIS A 244 5.17 -8.80 31.80
C HIS A 244 5.98 -9.19 30.55
N ASN A 245 7.20 -8.71 30.41
CA ASN A 245 7.96 -8.84 29.17
C ASN A 245 8.43 -10.28 28.90
N PRO A 246 8.98 -11.03 29.88
CA PRO A 246 9.24 -12.46 29.71
C PRO A 246 8.02 -13.25 29.22
N THR A 247 6.84 -12.98 29.78
CA THR A 247 5.58 -13.61 29.38
C THR A 247 5.22 -13.30 27.93
N ARG A 248 5.30 -12.02 27.52
CA ARG A 248 5.03 -11.61 26.14
C ARG A 248 5.99 -12.28 25.15
N VAL A 249 7.28 -12.30 25.45
CA VAL A 249 8.29 -12.97 24.61
C VAL A 249 7.99 -14.46 24.48
N GLN A 250 7.61 -15.13 25.57
CA GLN A 250 7.25 -16.54 25.53
C GLN A 250 5.99 -16.81 24.70
N LEU A 251 5.01 -15.92 24.75
CA LEU A 251 3.82 -15.99 23.90
C LEU A 251 4.15 -15.78 22.42
N PHE A 252 5.05 -14.85 22.10
CA PHE A 252 5.51 -14.64 20.73
C PHE A 252 6.22 -15.88 20.18
N LYS A 253 7.08 -16.53 21.00
CA LYS A 253 7.72 -17.80 20.64
C LYS A 253 6.69 -18.92 20.42
N LYS A 254 5.69 -19.05 21.31
CA LYS A 254 4.62 -20.06 21.18
C LYS A 254 3.88 -19.95 19.86
N TRP A 255 3.56 -18.74 19.40
CA TRP A 255 2.86 -18.50 18.13
C TRP A 255 3.77 -18.26 16.92
N SER A 256 5.08 -18.44 17.08
CA SER A 256 6.08 -18.23 16.02
C SER A 256 6.02 -16.84 15.38
N TRP A 257 5.70 -15.80 16.17
CA TRP A 257 5.71 -14.43 15.70
C TRP A 257 7.11 -13.82 15.83
N THR A 258 7.57 -13.23 14.74
CA THR A 258 8.92 -12.66 14.61
C THR A 258 8.91 -11.14 14.48
N LYS A 259 7.78 -10.55 14.04
CA LYS A 259 7.62 -9.12 13.82
C LYS A 259 6.51 -8.56 14.70
N ILE A 260 6.85 -7.56 15.52
CA ILE A 260 5.88 -6.89 16.39
C ILE A 260 5.95 -5.37 16.23
N ALA A 261 4.85 -4.69 16.53
CA ALA A 261 4.77 -3.24 16.61
C ALA A 261 4.39 -2.81 18.03
N THR A 262 4.83 -1.61 18.42
CA THR A 262 4.62 -1.08 19.76
C THR A 262 4.02 0.32 19.70
N ILE A 263 3.08 0.59 20.59
CA ILE A 263 2.48 1.91 20.78
C ILE A 263 2.39 2.22 22.27
N GLN A 264 2.98 3.34 22.68
CA GLN A 264 3.03 3.72 24.09
C GLN A 264 2.63 5.17 24.34
N GLN A 265 2.10 5.42 25.53
CA GLN A 265 2.00 6.77 26.07
C GLN A 265 3.36 7.19 26.63
N THR A 266 3.77 8.45 26.43
CA THR A 266 5.05 9.01 26.88
C THR A 266 5.09 9.25 28.40
N THR A 267 5.08 8.17 29.16
CA THR A 267 5.24 8.13 30.62
C THR A 267 6.49 7.31 30.97
N GLU A 268 7.21 7.67 32.05
CA GLU A 268 8.44 7.00 32.48
C GLU A 268 8.27 5.48 32.66
N VAL A 269 7.14 5.05 33.24
CA VAL A 269 6.83 3.64 33.48
C VAL A 269 6.76 2.86 32.16
N PHE A 270 6.05 3.36 31.16
CA PHE A 270 5.88 2.67 29.87
C PHE A 270 7.16 2.72 29.03
N THR A 271 7.86 3.85 29.04
CA THR A 271 9.13 4.01 28.30
C THR A 271 10.16 2.99 28.78
N SER A 272 10.38 2.90 30.09
CA SER A 272 11.31 1.92 30.66
C SER A 272 10.85 0.46 30.51
N THR A 273 9.53 0.22 30.48
CA THR A 273 8.99 -1.12 30.21
C THR A 273 9.24 -1.53 28.76
N LEU A 274 9.11 -0.60 27.82
CA LEU A 274 9.37 -0.85 26.40
C LEU A 274 10.86 -1.05 26.12
N ASP A 275 11.73 -0.28 26.78
CA ASP A 275 13.17 -0.44 26.61
C ASP A 275 13.66 -1.82 27.11
N ASP A 276 13.14 -2.34 28.24
CA ASP A 276 13.40 -3.73 28.68
C ASP A 276 12.78 -4.78 27.73
N LEU A 277 11.61 -4.50 27.14
CA LEU A 277 11.00 -5.38 26.14
C LEU A 277 11.88 -5.49 24.89
N GLU A 278 12.42 -4.36 24.41
CA GLU A 278 13.30 -4.26 23.24
C GLU A 278 14.57 -5.08 23.40
N GLU A 279 15.19 -5.05 24.58
CA GLU A 279 16.34 -5.89 24.90
C GLU A 279 15.99 -7.39 24.84
N ARG A 280 14.89 -7.80 25.47
CA ARG A 280 14.49 -9.21 25.54
C ARG A 280 14.03 -9.79 24.21
N VAL A 281 13.31 -9.02 23.40
CA VAL A 281 12.88 -9.50 22.07
C VAL A 281 14.09 -9.66 21.15
N LYS A 282 15.09 -8.78 21.26
CA LYS A 282 16.34 -8.89 20.51
C LYS A 282 17.12 -10.16 20.87
N GLU A 283 17.20 -10.51 22.15
CA GLU A 283 17.78 -11.78 22.61
C GLU A 283 17.01 -13.00 22.10
N ALA A 284 15.70 -12.87 21.92
CA ALA A 284 14.82 -13.93 21.41
C ALA A 284 14.77 -14.03 19.88
N GLY A 285 15.48 -13.18 19.13
CA GLY A 285 15.44 -13.14 17.67
C GLY A 285 14.14 -12.57 17.09
N ILE A 286 13.41 -11.76 17.88
CA ILE A 286 12.17 -11.08 17.49
C ILE A 286 12.47 -9.60 17.28
N GLU A 287 11.96 -9.03 16.18
CA GLU A 287 12.22 -7.64 15.79
C GLU A 287 11.00 -6.74 16.04
N ILE A 288 11.23 -5.57 16.63
CA ILE A 288 10.24 -4.49 16.70
C ILE A 288 10.33 -3.70 15.39
N THR A 289 9.37 -3.92 14.49
CA THR A 289 9.37 -3.28 13.16
C THR A 289 8.96 -1.81 13.23
N PHE A 290 8.02 -1.48 14.15
CA PHE A 290 7.51 -0.13 14.32
C PHE A 290 7.32 0.23 15.78
N ARG A 291 7.81 1.42 16.14
CA ARG A 291 7.61 2.05 17.46
C ARG A 291 6.84 3.34 17.27
N GLN A 292 5.72 3.49 17.97
CA GLN A 292 4.94 4.71 18.03
C GLN A 292 4.79 5.17 19.48
N SER A 293 4.78 6.49 19.68
CA SER A 293 4.55 7.08 20.99
C SER A 293 3.65 8.30 20.88
N PHE A 294 2.80 8.52 21.87
CA PHE A 294 1.94 9.70 21.94
C PHE A 294 1.87 10.27 23.34
N PHE A 295 1.57 11.57 23.43
CA PHE A 295 1.35 12.24 24.71
C PHE A 295 -0.14 12.26 25.09
N SER A 296 -0.99 12.76 24.19
CA SER A 296 -2.42 12.95 24.45
C SER A 296 -3.36 12.57 23.29
N ASP A 297 -2.89 12.61 22.04
CA ASP A 297 -3.68 12.28 20.85
C ASP A 297 -3.09 11.03 20.15
N PRO A 298 -3.82 9.90 20.11
CA PRO A 298 -3.36 8.68 19.49
C PRO A 298 -3.69 8.54 17.99
N ALA A 299 -4.43 9.48 17.36
CA ALA A 299 -4.94 9.31 16.01
C ALA A 299 -3.85 9.10 14.95
N VAL A 300 -2.79 9.92 14.97
CA VAL A 300 -1.65 9.79 14.02
C VAL A 300 -0.87 8.49 14.21
N PRO A 301 -0.49 8.09 15.45
CA PRO A 301 0.09 6.77 15.72
C PRO A 301 -0.73 5.60 15.16
N VAL A 302 -2.05 5.58 15.37
CA VAL A 302 -2.92 4.48 14.90
C VAL A 302 -2.96 4.43 13.37
N LYS A 303 -3.08 5.59 12.70
CA LYS A 303 -2.99 5.68 11.23
C LYS A 303 -1.67 5.16 10.69
N ASN A 304 -0.56 5.46 11.37
CA ASN A 304 0.76 4.97 10.99
C ASN A 304 0.86 3.44 11.14
N LEU A 305 0.32 2.87 12.22
CA LEU A 305 0.27 1.40 12.40
C LEU A 305 -0.51 0.73 11.26
N LYS A 306 -1.65 1.30 10.87
CA LYS A 306 -2.43 0.79 9.73
C LYS A 306 -1.68 0.88 8.42
N ARG A 307 -1.07 2.04 8.13
CA ARG A 307 -0.29 2.27 6.91
C ARG A 307 0.89 1.31 6.76
N GLN A 308 1.46 0.87 7.88
CA GLN A 308 2.60 -0.03 7.92
C GLN A 308 2.21 -1.52 8.01
N ASP A 309 0.92 -1.85 7.95
CA ASP A 309 0.39 -3.23 8.08
C ASP A 309 0.90 -3.95 9.34
N ALA A 310 0.93 -3.24 10.48
CA ALA A 310 1.31 -3.82 11.76
C ALA A 310 0.21 -4.77 12.28
N ARG A 311 0.52 -6.07 12.42
CA ARG A 311 -0.46 -7.10 12.81
C ARG A 311 -0.45 -7.42 14.30
N ILE A 312 0.73 -7.62 14.89
CA ILE A 312 0.90 -7.90 16.32
C ILE A 312 1.30 -6.60 17.01
N ILE A 313 0.43 -6.07 17.87
CA ILE A 313 0.57 -4.73 18.45
C ILE A 313 0.61 -4.81 19.97
N VAL A 314 1.64 -4.22 20.58
CA VAL A 314 1.78 -4.08 22.03
C VAL A 314 1.42 -2.66 22.46
N GLY A 315 0.34 -2.53 23.22
CA GLY A 315 -0.17 -1.25 23.73
C GLY A 315 0.23 -1.00 25.19
N LEU A 316 0.92 0.11 25.45
CA LEU A 316 1.37 0.53 26.79
C LEU A 316 0.87 1.94 27.11
N PHE A 317 -0.32 2.02 27.71
CA PHE A 317 -0.96 3.28 28.07
C PHE A 317 -1.91 3.07 29.26
N TYR A 318 -2.44 4.15 29.84
CA TYR A 318 -3.46 4.06 30.88
C TYR A 318 -4.85 3.80 30.30
N GLU A 319 -5.78 3.33 31.13
CA GLU A 319 -7.17 3.01 30.77
C GLU A 319 -7.90 4.17 30.06
N THR A 320 -7.69 5.40 30.53
CA THR A 320 -8.29 6.61 29.93
C THR A 320 -7.82 6.85 28.50
N GLU A 321 -6.54 6.58 28.23
CA GLU A 321 -5.98 6.70 26.88
C GLU A 321 -6.31 5.47 26.03
N ALA A 322 -6.48 4.29 26.64
CA ALA A 322 -6.94 3.09 25.94
C ALA A 322 -8.27 3.32 25.24
N ARG A 323 -9.25 3.94 25.91
CA ARG A 323 -10.55 4.28 25.28
C ARG A 323 -10.40 5.15 24.04
N LYS A 324 -9.52 6.16 24.08
CA LYS A 324 -9.26 7.02 22.92
C LYS A 324 -8.56 6.25 21.80
N VAL A 325 -7.55 5.45 22.12
CA VAL A 325 -6.81 4.62 21.16
C VAL A 325 -7.78 3.66 20.47
N PHE A 326 -8.59 2.91 21.21
CA PHE A 326 -9.49 1.92 20.63
C PHE A 326 -10.64 2.52 19.83
N CYS A 327 -11.09 3.73 20.18
CA CYS A 327 -12.03 4.46 19.34
C CYS A 327 -11.41 4.85 17.98
N GLU A 328 -10.13 5.25 17.95
CA GLU A 328 -9.42 5.49 16.67
C GLU A 328 -9.11 4.18 15.92
N VAL A 329 -8.80 3.09 16.63
CA VAL A 329 -8.60 1.75 16.04
C VAL A 329 -9.86 1.25 15.34
N TYR A 330 -11.04 1.52 15.93
CA TYR A 330 -12.32 1.21 15.30
C TYR A 330 -12.50 1.97 13.98
N LYS A 331 -12.27 3.30 14.01
CA LYS A 331 -12.40 4.17 12.83
C LYS A 331 -11.46 3.76 11.70
N GLU A 332 -10.24 3.34 12.03
CA GLU A 332 -9.23 2.91 11.05
C GLU A 332 -9.32 1.41 10.69
N ARG A 333 -10.32 0.68 11.24
CA ARG A 333 -10.50 -0.78 11.05
C ARG A 333 -9.20 -1.56 11.26
N LEU A 334 -8.54 -1.30 12.39
CA LEU A 334 -7.28 -1.95 12.83
C LEU A 334 -7.54 -3.04 13.90
N PHE A 335 -8.58 -3.85 13.67
CA PHE A 335 -9.03 -4.93 14.56
C PHE A 335 -9.60 -6.10 13.73
N GLY A 336 -9.97 -7.20 14.40
CA GLY A 336 -10.58 -8.38 13.77
C GLY A 336 -9.55 -9.47 13.44
N LYS A 337 -9.82 -10.27 12.40
CA LYS A 337 -9.07 -11.51 12.13
C LYS A 337 -7.56 -11.32 11.90
N LYS A 338 -7.12 -10.16 11.43
CA LYS A 338 -5.72 -9.92 11.00
C LYS A 338 -4.82 -9.34 12.10
N TYR A 339 -5.42 -8.85 13.19
CA TYR A 339 -4.73 -8.03 14.18
C TYR A 339 -4.85 -8.64 15.58
N VAL A 340 -3.77 -8.59 16.35
CA VAL A 340 -3.75 -9.00 17.76
C VAL A 340 -3.18 -7.88 18.61
N TRP A 341 -3.92 -7.54 19.67
CA TRP A 341 -3.51 -6.52 20.63
C TRP A 341 -3.06 -7.16 21.95
N PHE A 342 -1.91 -6.72 22.45
CA PHE A 342 -1.43 -7.02 23.80
C PHE A 342 -1.58 -5.79 24.67
N LEU A 343 -2.38 -5.90 25.72
CA LEU A 343 -2.61 -4.83 26.69
C LEU A 343 -2.14 -5.24 28.09
N ILE A 344 -2.22 -4.28 29.00
CA ILE A 344 -1.93 -4.47 30.42
C ILE A 344 -3.24 -4.88 31.11
N GLY A 345 -3.23 -5.92 31.93
CA GLY A 345 -4.45 -6.48 32.54
C GLY A 345 -4.97 -5.80 33.82
N TRP A 346 -4.40 -4.66 34.22
CA TRP A 346 -4.85 -3.87 35.38
C TRP A 346 -6.08 -2.97 35.14
N TYR A 347 -6.68 -3.02 33.96
CA TYR A 347 -7.89 -2.23 33.67
C TYR A 347 -9.09 -2.83 34.38
N ALA A 348 -10.09 -2.01 34.70
CA ALA A 348 -11.36 -2.52 35.17
C ALA A 348 -12.00 -3.42 34.08
N ASP A 349 -12.57 -4.57 34.44
CA ASP A 349 -13.12 -5.55 33.47
C ASP A 349 -14.12 -4.94 32.46
N ASN A 350 -14.79 -3.86 32.84
CA ASN A 350 -15.79 -3.14 32.04
C ASN A 350 -15.29 -1.79 31.48
N TRP A 351 -13.98 -1.54 31.43
CA TRP A 351 -13.38 -0.24 31.08
C TRP A 351 -13.86 0.36 29.75
N PHE A 352 -14.22 -0.48 28.78
CA PHE A 352 -14.71 -0.09 27.44
C PHE A 352 -16.22 0.19 27.39
N ARG A 353 -16.98 -0.18 28.44
CA ARG A 353 -18.43 0.09 28.57
C ARG A 353 -18.72 1.43 29.26
N ILE A 354 -17.70 2.04 29.87
CA ILE A 354 -17.84 3.31 30.60
C ILE A 354 -18.03 4.44 29.59
N LYS A 355 -19.09 5.23 29.77
CA LYS A 355 -19.33 6.44 28.96
C LYS A 355 -18.25 7.49 29.20
N ASP A 356 -17.55 7.88 28.16
CA ASP A 356 -16.51 8.91 28.20
C ASP A 356 -16.87 10.05 27.23
N ALA A 357 -16.93 11.28 27.74
CA ALA A 357 -17.29 12.45 26.94
C ALA A 357 -16.21 12.87 25.93
N ASN A 358 -15.00 12.30 26.05
CA ASN A 358 -13.86 12.63 25.18
C ASN A 358 -13.73 11.70 23.96
N ILE A 359 -14.62 10.72 23.80
CA ILE A 359 -14.62 9.79 22.66
C ILE A 359 -15.96 9.87 21.92
N ASN A 360 -15.90 9.68 20.60
CA ASN A 360 -17.08 9.73 19.74
C ASN A 360 -17.66 8.35 19.40
N CYS A 361 -17.06 7.26 19.90
CA CYS A 361 -17.47 5.89 19.61
C CYS A 361 -18.49 5.39 20.64
N THR A 362 -19.42 4.55 20.18
CA THR A 362 -20.42 3.88 21.03
C THR A 362 -19.86 2.64 21.73
N GLU A 363 -20.56 2.13 22.74
CA GLU A 363 -20.15 0.92 23.46
C GLU A 363 -20.04 -0.31 22.55
N GLU A 364 -20.96 -0.48 21.60
CA GLU A 364 -20.93 -1.61 20.66
C GLU A 364 -19.74 -1.54 19.71
N GLU A 365 -19.43 -0.35 19.20
CA GLU A 365 -18.25 -0.12 18.35
C GLU A 365 -16.95 -0.37 19.11
N MET A 366 -16.89 0.07 20.37
CA MET A 366 -15.75 -0.18 21.25
C MET A 366 -15.61 -1.68 21.54
N ARG A 367 -16.72 -2.38 21.84
CA ARG A 367 -16.74 -3.83 22.11
C ARG A 367 -16.20 -4.62 20.92
N GLU A 368 -16.59 -4.26 19.69
CA GLU A 368 -16.07 -4.88 18.47
C GLU A 368 -14.56 -4.64 18.30
N ALA A 369 -14.08 -3.43 18.60
CA ALA A 369 -12.68 -3.05 18.43
C ALA A 369 -11.71 -3.72 19.41
N VAL A 370 -12.17 -4.02 20.64
CA VAL A 370 -11.34 -4.66 21.68
C VAL A 370 -11.42 -6.18 21.65
N GLU A 371 -12.30 -6.79 20.84
CA GLU A 371 -12.55 -8.22 20.89
C GLU A 371 -11.29 -9.06 20.61
N GLY A 372 -11.06 -10.11 21.41
CA GLY A 372 -9.96 -11.05 21.22
C GLY A 372 -8.57 -10.59 21.65
N HIS A 373 -8.42 -9.38 22.20
CA HIS A 373 -7.14 -8.90 22.72
C HIS A 373 -6.64 -9.74 23.92
N ILE A 374 -5.32 -9.80 24.08
CA ILE A 374 -4.65 -10.50 25.17
C ILE A 374 -4.21 -9.49 26.22
N THR A 375 -4.45 -9.81 27.48
CA THR A 375 -3.92 -9.06 28.62
C THR A 375 -2.90 -9.90 29.37
N THR A 376 -1.86 -9.24 29.86
CA THR A 376 -0.93 -9.83 30.83
C THR A 376 -1.01 -9.03 32.11
N GLU A 377 -1.28 -9.71 33.22
CA GLU A 377 -1.30 -9.15 34.57
C GLU A 377 -0.38 -9.94 35.51
N ILE A 378 -0.23 -9.44 36.73
CA ILE A 378 0.59 -10.10 37.75
C ILE A 378 -0.33 -10.59 38.84
N VAL A 379 -0.16 -11.83 39.27
CA VAL A 379 -0.98 -12.43 40.32
C VAL A 379 -0.69 -11.73 41.64
N MET A 380 -1.62 -10.90 42.11
CA MET A 380 -1.51 -10.15 43.37
C MET A 380 -2.14 -10.86 44.56
N LEU A 381 -2.85 -11.96 44.33
CA LEU A 381 -3.53 -12.76 45.34
C LEU A 381 -3.23 -14.23 45.09
N ASN A 382 -2.87 -14.99 46.13
CA ASN A 382 -2.64 -16.42 45.96
C ASN A 382 -3.95 -17.13 45.57
N PRO A 383 -4.04 -17.81 44.41
CA PRO A 383 -5.23 -18.57 44.02
C PRO A 383 -5.42 -19.84 44.85
N GLU A 384 -4.36 -20.35 45.48
CA GLU A 384 -4.43 -21.55 46.32
C GLU A 384 -5.09 -21.24 47.67
N ASN A 385 -5.88 -22.19 48.18
CA ASN A 385 -6.59 -22.04 49.46
C ASN A 385 -5.70 -22.40 50.66
N THR A 386 -4.44 -21.99 50.64
CA THR A 386 -3.46 -22.22 51.71
C THR A 386 -3.53 -21.10 52.75
N ARG A 387 -3.28 -21.41 54.02
CA ARG A 387 -3.21 -20.37 55.08
C ARG A 387 -1.85 -19.66 55.02
N SER A 388 -1.89 -18.32 55.01
CA SER A 388 -0.71 -17.45 55.08
C SER A 388 -0.12 -17.36 56.50
N ILE A 389 1.01 -16.64 56.66
CA ILE A 389 1.63 -16.34 57.96
C ILE A 389 0.67 -15.68 58.98
N SER A 390 -0.33 -14.96 58.47
CA SER A 390 -1.36 -14.32 59.29
C SER A 390 -2.47 -15.29 59.76
N ASN A 391 -2.31 -16.58 59.46
CA ASN A 391 -3.27 -17.65 59.69
C ASN A 391 -4.64 -17.39 59.01
N MET A 392 -4.65 -16.71 57.87
CA MET A 392 -5.84 -16.44 57.04
C MET A 392 -5.61 -16.89 55.60
N THR A 393 -6.67 -17.34 54.93
CA THR A 393 -6.68 -17.62 53.49
C THR A 393 -6.93 -16.35 52.66
N SER A 394 -6.65 -16.41 51.35
CA SER A 394 -6.92 -15.31 50.41
C SER A 394 -8.37 -14.86 50.40
N GLN A 395 -9.31 -15.81 50.47
CA GLN A 395 -10.75 -15.53 50.48
C GLN A 395 -11.19 -14.91 51.83
N GLU A 396 -10.72 -15.46 52.94
CA GLU A 396 -10.98 -14.89 54.29
C GLU A 396 -10.46 -13.44 54.38
N PHE A 397 -9.33 -13.13 53.74
CA PHE A 397 -8.79 -11.78 53.66
C PHE A 397 -9.69 -10.84 52.87
N ILE A 398 -10.15 -11.25 51.67
CA ILE A 398 -11.04 -10.45 50.83
C ILE A 398 -12.36 -10.17 51.57
N ASP A 399 -12.99 -11.20 52.14
CA ASP A 399 -14.24 -11.04 52.88
C ASP A 399 -14.10 -10.03 54.02
N LYS A 400 -12.96 -10.08 54.72
CA LYS A 400 -12.65 -9.16 55.82
C LYS A 400 -12.36 -7.75 55.33
N LEU A 401 -11.75 -7.59 54.16
CA LEU A 401 -11.51 -6.31 53.53
C LEU A 401 -12.81 -5.68 53.05
N THR A 402 -13.65 -6.43 52.33
CA THR A 402 -14.95 -5.99 51.84
C THR A 402 -15.86 -5.54 52.98
N LYS A 403 -15.89 -6.26 54.11
CA LYS A 403 -16.63 -5.85 55.32
C LYS A 403 -16.14 -4.54 55.96
N ARG A 404 -14.94 -4.06 55.62
CA ARG A 404 -14.34 -2.82 56.15
C ARG A 404 -14.43 -1.64 55.21
N VAL A 405 -14.76 -1.86 53.95
CA VAL A 405 -14.87 -0.82 52.93
C VAL A 405 -16.34 -0.43 52.75
N GLU A 406 -16.62 0.87 52.67
CA GLU A 406 -17.99 1.39 52.56
C GLU A 406 -18.59 1.24 51.14
N LYS A 407 -17.71 1.13 50.13
CA LYS A 407 -18.08 0.95 48.72
C LYS A 407 -17.88 -0.50 48.28
N THR A 408 -18.47 -0.88 47.15
CA THR A 408 -18.23 -2.20 46.57
C THR A 408 -16.76 -2.33 46.10
N PRO A 409 -16.22 -3.55 46.00
CA PRO A 409 -14.86 -3.78 45.51
C PRO A 409 -14.57 -3.13 44.16
N GLU A 410 -15.55 -3.13 43.25
CA GLU A 410 -15.43 -2.62 41.88
C GLU A 410 -15.31 -1.09 41.82
N GLU A 411 -15.97 -0.39 42.77
CA GLU A 411 -15.87 1.08 42.89
C GLU A 411 -14.70 1.54 43.76
N THR A 412 -14.02 0.60 44.42
CA THR A 412 -12.92 0.88 45.33
C THR A 412 -11.58 0.81 44.59
N GLY A 413 -11.06 1.97 44.21
CA GLY A 413 -9.74 2.04 43.58
C GLY A 413 -8.63 1.45 44.47
N GLY A 414 -7.77 0.61 43.87
CA GLY A 414 -6.65 -0.02 44.54
C GLY A 414 -7.00 -1.30 45.33
N PHE A 415 -8.16 -1.92 45.07
CA PHE A 415 -8.60 -3.12 45.79
C PHE A 415 -7.71 -4.34 45.50
N GLN A 416 -7.27 -4.50 44.25
CA GLN A 416 -6.41 -5.61 43.82
C GLN A 416 -5.02 -5.58 44.46
N GLU A 417 -4.49 -4.37 44.73
CA GLU A 417 -3.17 -4.15 45.34
C GLU A 417 -3.20 -4.24 46.88
N ALA A 418 -4.38 -4.35 47.50
CA ALA A 418 -4.51 -4.41 48.96
C ALA A 418 -3.71 -5.55 49.63
N PRO A 419 -3.61 -6.78 49.07
CA PRO A 419 -2.75 -7.83 49.60
C PRO A 419 -1.27 -7.42 49.65
N LEU A 420 -0.80 -6.62 48.69
CA LEU A 420 0.61 -6.19 48.63
C LEU A 420 0.96 -5.22 49.77
N ALA A 421 0.03 -4.33 50.11
CA ALA A 421 0.17 -3.44 51.26
C ALA A 421 0.10 -4.21 52.59
N TYR A 422 -0.74 -5.24 52.66
CA TYR A 422 -0.82 -6.12 53.82
C TYR A 422 0.49 -6.88 54.04
N ASP A 423 1.02 -7.48 52.99
CA ASP A 423 2.27 -8.25 53.04
C ASP A 423 3.50 -7.34 53.23
N ALA A 424 3.47 -6.08 52.77
CA ALA A 424 4.53 -5.12 53.05
C ALA A 424 4.71 -4.86 54.56
N ILE A 425 3.60 -4.75 55.30
CA ILE A 425 3.64 -4.57 56.75
C ILE A 425 4.15 -5.84 57.45
N TRP A 426 3.75 -7.02 56.97
CA TRP A 426 4.27 -8.28 57.50
C TRP A 426 5.77 -8.45 57.23
N ALA A 427 6.23 -8.16 56.02
CA ALA A 427 7.65 -8.17 55.66
C ALA A 427 8.46 -7.25 56.58
N LEU A 428 7.95 -6.03 56.81
CA LEU A 428 8.55 -5.08 57.73
C LEU A 428 8.59 -5.62 59.17
N ALA A 429 7.47 -6.14 59.68
CA ALA A 429 7.40 -6.66 61.04
C ALA A 429 8.36 -7.84 61.27
N LEU A 430 8.43 -8.76 60.31
CA LEU A 430 9.36 -9.90 60.34
C LEU A 430 10.81 -9.44 60.25
N ALA A 431 11.11 -8.46 59.41
CA ALA A 431 12.45 -7.90 59.29
C ALA A 431 12.88 -7.17 60.57
N LEU A 432 12.00 -6.37 61.18
CA LEU A 432 12.29 -5.69 62.45
C LEU A 432 12.48 -6.68 63.60
N ASN A 433 11.73 -7.78 63.63
CA ASN A 433 11.91 -8.84 64.61
C ASN A 433 13.26 -9.57 64.47
N LYS A 434 13.69 -9.85 63.22
CA LYS A 434 15.04 -10.38 62.97
C LYS A 434 16.13 -9.35 63.37
N THR A 435 15.89 -8.08 63.04
CA THR A 435 16.82 -6.98 63.32
C THR A 435 16.99 -6.77 64.83
N SER A 436 15.91 -6.81 65.62
CA SER A 436 16.00 -6.62 67.08
C SER A 436 16.86 -7.69 67.74
N ALA A 437 16.76 -8.94 67.30
CA ALA A 437 17.60 -10.04 67.78
C ALA A 437 19.10 -9.82 67.48
N GLU A 438 19.43 -9.28 66.31
CA GLU A 438 20.83 -8.99 65.92
C GLU A 438 21.36 -7.71 66.58
N LEU A 439 20.53 -6.67 66.76
CA LEU A 439 20.94 -5.42 67.41
C LEU A 439 21.28 -5.63 68.88
N VAL A 440 20.56 -6.51 69.58
CA VAL A 440 20.87 -6.87 70.98
C VAL A 440 22.27 -7.47 71.11
N LYS A 441 22.73 -8.26 70.14
CA LYS A 441 24.11 -8.79 70.11
C LYS A 441 25.17 -7.68 69.96
N LYS A 442 24.78 -6.54 69.38
CA LYS A 442 25.63 -5.36 69.16
C LYS A 442 25.47 -4.29 70.25
N GLY A 443 24.65 -4.55 71.28
CA GLY A 443 24.37 -3.59 72.36
C GLY A 443 23.53 -2.38 71.92
N LEU A 444 22.85 -2.44 70.78
CA LEU A 444 21.99 -1.37 70.25
C LEU A 444 20.51 -1.76 70.35
N ARG A 445 19.62 -0.77 70.39
CA ARG A 445 18.17 -0.99 70.31
C ARG A 445 17.56 -0.23 69.13
N LEU A 446 16.31 -0.57 68.79
CA LEU A 446 15.59 0.11 67.69
C LEU A 446 15.21 1.56 68.05
N GLU A 447 15.06 1.86 69.34
CA GLU A 447 14.77 3.21 69.83
C GLU A 447 15.95 4.18 69.65
N ASP A 448 17.16 3.65 69.51
CA ASP A 448 18.38 4.44 69.29
C ASP A 448 18.53 4.93 67.83
N PHE A 449 17.52 4.67 67.00
CA PHE A 449 17.52 5.07 65.60
C PHE A 449 17.49 6.60 65.43
N ASN A 450 18.40 7.09 64.59
CA ASN A 450 18.44 8.49 64.16
C ASN A 450 18.81 8.55 62.67
N TYR A 451 18.46 9.65 62.00
CA TYR A 451 18.67 9.81 60.56
C TYR A 451 20.14 9.87 60.13
N ASN A 452 21.07 10.06 61.07
CA ASN A 452 22.51 10.13 60.79
C ASN A 452 23.20 8.77 60.90
N ASN A 453 22.59 7.81 61.61
CA ASN A 453 23.20 6.51 61.89
C ASN A 453 22.76 5.46 60.87
N ARG A 454 23.72 5.04 60.04
CA ARG A 454 23.49 4.03 59.00
C ARG A 454 23.48 2.59 59.52
N THR A 455 24.06 2.33 60.70
CA THR A 455 24.28 0.95 61.19
C THR A 455 22.96 0.18 61.35
N ILE A 456 21.94 0.83 61.94
CA ILE A 456 20.61 0.23 62.12
C ILE A 456 19.93 0.04 60.76
N THR A 457 20.04 1.01 59.86
CA THR A 457 19.51 0.94 58.50
C THR A 457 20.09 -0.24 57.73
N ASP A 458 21.40 -0.48 57.81
CA ASP A 458 22.05 -1.60 57.11
C ASP A 458 21.59 -2.95 57.68
N GLU A 459 21.35 -3.08 59.00
CA GLU A 459 20.77 -4.31 59.57
C GLU A 459 19.34 -4.56 59.08
N ILE A 460 18.49 -3.51 59.08
CA ILE A 460 17.11 -3.64 58.58
C ILE A 460 17.13 -4.00 57.08
N TYR A 461 18.05 -3.40 56.31
CA TYR A 461 18.22 -3.72 54.89
C TYR A 461 18.56 -5.21 54.69
N ARG A 462 19.52 -5.75 55.44
CA ARG A 462 19.87 -7.19 55.36
C ARG A 462 18.73 -8.10 55.79
N ALA A 463 17.99 -7.70 56.83
CA ALA A 463 16.82 -8.45 57.32
C ALA A 463 15.68 -8.47 56.29
N LEU A 464 15.44 -7.36 55.59
CA LEU A 464 14.47 -7.29 54.49
C LEU A 464 14.93 -8.09 53.27
N ASN A 465 16.21 -7.98 52.89
CA ASN A 465 16.76 -8.70 51.74
C ASN A 465 16.70 -10.23 51.92
N SER A 466 16.82 -10.72 53.16
CA SER A 466 16.69 -12.13 53.52
C SER A 466 15.30 -12.53 54.02
N SER A 467 14.28 -11.69 53.78
CA SER A 467 12.90 -12.02 54.13
C SER A 467 12.27 -12.91 53.05
N ALA A 468 11.73 -14.05 53.49
CA ALA A 468 11.01 -15.00 52.67
C ALA A 468 9.89 -15.58 53.54
N PHE A 469 8.63 -15.46 53.09
CA PHE A 469 7.47 -15.99 53.80
C PHE A 469 6.25 -16.12 52.88
N GLU A 470 5.27 -16.92 53.30
CA GLU A 470 3.97 -17.05 52.64
C GLU A 470 3.00 -15.96 53.13
N GLY A 471 2.76 -14.97 52.29
CA GLY A 471 1.81 -13.89 52.50
C GLY A 471 0.43 -14.19 51.92
N VAL A 472 -0.47 -13.20 51.95
CA VAL A 472 -1.79 -13.30 51.31
C VAL A 472 -1.66 -13.22 49.77
N SER A 473 -0.66 -12.49 49.30
CA SER A 473 -0.35 -12.39 47.88
C SER A 473 0.44 -13.60 47.33
N GLY A 474 0.75 -14.59 48.18
CA GLY A 474 1.56 -15.77 47.88
C GLY A 474 2.97 -15.69 48.47
N HIS A 475 3.92 -16.41 47.87
CA HIS A 475 5.31 -16.36 48.31
C HIS A 475 5.88 -14.95 48.12
N VAL A 476 6.41 -14.36 49.19
CA VAL A 476 7.01 -13.01 49.18
C VAL A 476 8.51 -13.16 49.34
N VAL A 477 9.24 -12.87 48.26
CA VAL A 477 10.70 -12.81 48.20
C VAL A 477 11.10 -11.59 47.39
N PHE A 478 12.11 -10.86 47.87
CA PHE A 478 12.70 -9.74 47.15
C PHE A 478 13.90 -10.21 46.33
N ASP A 479 13.96 -9.80 45.07
CA ASP A 479 15.11 -10.02 44.20
C ASP A 479 16.28 -9.09 44.58
N ALA A 480 17.42 -9.25 43.87
CA ALA A 480 18.58 -8.37 44.06
C ALA A 480 18.26 -6.88 43.77
N SER A 481 17.23 -6.59 42.96
CA SER A 481 16.76 -5.23 42.66
C SER A 481 15.82 -4.66 43.74
N GLY A 482 15.37 -5.48 44.69
CA GLY A 482 14.43 -5.09 45.76
C GLY A 482 12.97 -5.18 45.34
N SER A 483 12.69 -5.79 44.20
CA SER A 483 11.37 -6.04 43.65
C SER A 483 10.89 -7.43 44.04
N ARG A 484 9.58 -7.59 44.23
CA ARG A 484 8.97 -8.89 44.46
C ARG A 484 8.91 -9.73 43.18
N MET A 485 9.20 -11.03 43.29
CA MET A 485 8.94 -12.03 42.24
C MET A 485 7.51 -12.58 42.35
N ALA A 486 6.83 -12.78 41.23
CA ALA A 486 5.45 -13.29 41.18
C ALA A 486 5.17 -14.04 39.86
N TRP A 487 4.06 -14.78 39.82
CA TRP A 487 3.54 -15.36 38.58
C TRP A 487 2.77 -14.32 37.78
N THR A 488 2.82 -14.43 36.46
CA THR A 488 1.98 -13.63 35.56
C THR A 488 0.77 -14.43 35.12
N LEU A 489 -0.40 -13.78 35.13
CA LEU A 489 -1.65 -14.32 34.60
C LEU A 489 -1.87 -13.75 33.20
N ILE A 490 -2.38 -14.60 32.31
CA ILE A 490 -2.67 -14.29 30.93
C ILE A 490 -4.17 -14.49 30.72
N GLU A 491 -4.82 -13.48 30.15
CA GLU A 491 -6.25 -13.52 29.86
C GLU A 491 -6.54 -13.05 28.43
N GLN A 492 -7.71 -13.41 27.94
CA GLN A 492 -8.23 -12.99 26.64
C GLN A 492 -9.66 -12.46 26.82
N LEU A 493 -9.99 -11.35 26.16
CA LEU A 493 -11.36 -10.89 26.08
C LEU A 493 -12.13 -11.76 25.06
N GLN A 494 -13.15 -12.48 25.52
CA GLN A 494 -14.01 -13.33 24.70
C GLN A 494 -15.47 -12.98 24.95
N ASP A 495 -16.20 -12.61 23.89
CA ASP A 495 -17.61 -12.23 23.96
C ASP A 495 -17.86 -11.10 24.98
N GLY A 496 -16.91 -10.17 25.10
CA GLY A 496 -16.95 -9.06 26.06
C GLY A 496 -16.70 -9.42 27.53
N VAL A 497 -16.18 -10.63 27.82
CA VAL A 497 -15.82 -11.09 29.17
C VAL A 497 -14.37 -11.61 29.19
N TYR A 498 -13.58 -11.23 30.19
CA TYR A 498 -12.22 -11.74 30.36
C TYR A 498 -12.22 -13.22 30.77
N LYS A 499 -11.44 -14.02 30.04
CA LYS A 499 -11.22 -15.44 30.32
C LYS A 499 -9.74 -15.70 30.53
N LYS A 500 -9.42 -16.38 31.64
CA LYS A 500 -8.05 -16.80 31.99
C LYS A 500 -7.60 -17.90 31.04
N ILE A 501 -6.47 -17.69 30.36
CA ILE A 501 -5.92 -18.64 29.38
C ILE A 501 -4.67 -19.37 29.86
N GLY A 502 -3.95 -18.81 30.84
CA GLY A 502 -2.81 -19.50 31.45
C GLY A 502 -2.04 -18.66 32.47
N TYR A 503 -1.04 -19.28 33.10
CA TYR A 503 -0.06 -18.62 33.97
C TYR A 503 1.35 -18.87 33.47
N TYR A 504 2.24 -17.93 33.78
CA TYR A 504 3.66 -18.08 33.48
C TYR A 504 4.53 -17.71 34.68
N ASP A 505 5.46 -18.61 35.00
CA ASP A 505 6.48 -18.43 36.02
C ASP A 505 7.83 -18.15 35.34
N SER A 506 8.28 -16.90 35.42
CA SER A 506 9.55 -16.45 34.84
C SER A 506 10.79 -17.08 35.49
N THR A 507 10.69 -17.61 36.72
CA THR A 507 11.84 -18.19 37.43
C THR A 507 12.13 -19.62 37.00
N LYS A 508 11.09 -20.36 36.62
CA LYS A 508 11.17 -21.77 36.20
C LYS A 508 10.99 -21.96 34.70
N ASP A 509 10.75 -20.87 33.96
CA ASP A 509 10.36 -20.88 32.55
C ASP A 509 9.21 -21.86 32.27
N ASN A 510 8.20 -21.83 33.14
CA ASN A 510 7.07 -22.75 33.09
C ASN A 510 5.79 -22.02 32.69
N LEU A 511 5.23 -22.39 31.54
CA LEU A 511 3.97 -21.88 31.00
C LEU A 511 2.86 -22.92 31.22
N SER A 512 1.95 -22.66 32.17
CA SER A 512 0.74 -23.46 32.35
C SER A 512 -0.38 -22.89 31.48
N TRP A 513 -1.03 -23.74 30.68
CA TRP A 513 -1.97 -23.29 29.65
C TRP A 513 -3.28 -24.09 29.69
N TYR A 514 -4.41 -23.40 29.58
CA TYR A 514 -5.75 -24.00 29.69
C TYR A 514 -6.39 -24.39 28.35
N ASN A 515 -5.79 -24.05 27.20
CA ASN A 515 -6.28 -24.36 25.84
C ASN A 515 -7.73 -23.89 25.57
N ASN A 516 -8.12 -22.75 26.15
CA ASN A 516 -9.46 -22.15 26.00
C ASN A 516 -9.43 -20.82 25.23
N GLU A 517 -8.32 -20.50 24.55
CA GLU A 517 -8.22 -19.36 23.67
C GLU A 517 -9.13 -19.51 22.45
N LYS A 518 -9.77 -18.41 22.03
CA LYS A 518 -10.61 -18.37 20.83
C LYS A 518 -10.03 -17.40 19.81
N TRP A 519 -9.86 -17.88 18.59
CA TRP A 519 -9.39 -17.08 17.46
C TRP A 519 -10.40 -17.11 16.32
N ILE A 520 -10.52 -16.01 15.60
CA ILE A 520 -11.36 -15.92 14.40
C ILE A 520 -10.78 -16.85 13.32
N GLY A 521 -11.45 -17.97 13.04
CA GLY A 521 -10.95 -19.00 12.12
C GLY A 521 -10.11 -20.11 12.78
N GLY A 522 -10.08 -20.18 14.12
CA GLY A 522 -9.48 -21.28 14.88
C GLY A 522 -7.96 -21.28 14.98
N VAL A 523 -7.27 -20.36 14.30
CA VAL A 523 -5.81 -20.22 14.33
C VAL A 523 -5.41 -18.78 14.64
N PRO A 524 -4.29 -18.57 15.36
CA PRO A 524 -3.77 -17.22 15.61
C PRO A 524 -3.36 -16.55 14.29
N PRO A 525 -3.52 -15.22 14.16
CA PRO A 525 -3.13 -14.48 12.96
C PRO A 525 -1.61 -14.55 12.70
N ALA A 526 -1.21 -14.47 11.43
CA ALA A 526 0.20 -14.34 11.07
C ALA A 526 0.72 -12.91 11.37
N ASP A 527 2.02 -12.78 11.65
CA ASP A 527 2.68 -11.51 11.99
C ASP A 527 2.95 -10.59 10.79
N TYR A 528 2.99 -11.13 9.56
CA TYR A 528 3.06 -10.36 8.32
C TYR A 528 2.22 -10.97 7.21
N THR A 529 1.90 -10.16 6.20
CA THR A 529 1.23 -10.63 5.00
C THR A 529 2.15 -11.50 4.15
N LYS A 530 1.80 -12.78 3.96
CA LYS A 530 2.64 -13.71 3.18
C LYS A 530 2.57 -13.37 1.70
N VAL A 531 3.71 -13.19 1.04
CA VAL A 531 3.75 -12.95 -0.40
C VAL A 531 3.85 -14.29 -1.13
N ILE A 532 2.80 -14.69 -1.85
CA ILE A 532 2.81 -15.90 -2.67
C ILE A 532 3.11 -15.53 -4.11
N ILE A 533 4.12 -16.18 -4.69
CA ILE A 533 4.47 -16.01 -6.10
C ILE A 533 3.54 -16.86 -6.95
N THR A 534 2.86 -16.24 -7.92
CA THR A 534 2.02 -16.95 -8.89
C THR A 534 2.51 -16.65 -10.30
N PHE A 535 2.48 -17.66 -11.16
CA PHE A 535 2.86 -17.49 -12.56
C PHE A 535 1.62 -17.25 -13.41
N ARG A 536 1.71 -16.31 -14.35
CA ARG A 536 0.72 -16.12 -15.41
C ARG A 536 1.05 -17.05 -16.57
N TYR A 537 0.03 -17.78 -17.02
CA TYR A 537 0.11 -18.78 -18.08
C TYR A 537 -0.86 -18.42 -19.21
N LEU A 538 -0.60 -18.96 -20.38
CA LEU A 538 -1.47 -18.83 -21.54
C LEU A 538 -2.83 -19.52 -21.30
N SER A 539 -3.91 -18.91 -21.75
CA SER A 539 -5.24 -19.52 -21.70
C SER A 539 -5.25 -20.84 -22.48
N GLN A 540 -5.52 -21.94 -21.76
CA GLN A 540 -5.52 -23.29 -22.34
C GLN A 540 -6.54 -23.45 -23.46
N LYS A 541 -7.67 -22.77 -23.34
CA LYS A 541 -8.70 -22.75 -24.39
C LYS A 541 -8.15 -22.17 -25.69
N LEU A 542 -7.44 -21.03 -25.60
CA LEU A 542 -6.84 -20.37 -26.75
C LEU A 542 -5.73 -21.24 -27.36
N PHE A 543 -4.84 -21.79 -26.52
CA PHE A 543 -3.74 -22.64 -26.98
C PHE A 543 -4.22 -23.87 -27.75
N ILE A 544 -5.22 -24.58 -27.21
CA ILE A 544 -5.78 -25.79 -27.84
C ILE A 544 -6.47 -25.42 -29.16
N SER A 545 -7.31 -24.37 -29.18
CA SER A 545 -8.02 -23.97 -30.41
C SER A 545 -7.07 -23.63 -31.56
N VAL A 546 -6.01 -22.86 -31.29
CA VAL A 546 -5.03 -22.49 -32.31
C VAL A 546 -4.17 -23.68 -32.73
N SER A 547 -3.82 -24.57 -31.79
CA SER A 547 -3.06 -25.79 -32.09
C SER A 547 -3.82 -26.73 -33.04
N VAL A 548 -5.14 -26.85 -32.87
CA VAL A 548 -6.00 -27.60 -33.81
C VAL A 548 -6.00 -26.98 -35.20
N LEU A 549 -6.16 -25.64 -35.31
CA LEU A 549 -6.08 -24.94 -36.59
C LEU A 549 -4.73 -25.13 -37.27
N SER A 550 -3.63 -25.07 -36.52
CA SER A 550 -2.30 -25.32 -37.06
C SER A 550 -2.15 -26.76 -37.57
N SER A 551 -2.68 -27.74 -36.84
CA SER A 551 -2.62 -29.16 -37.20
C SER A 551 -3.38 -29.47 -38.50
N VAL A 552 -4.58 -28.87 -38.67
CA VAL A 552 -5.35 -28.97 -39.93
C VAL A 552 -4.58 -28.33 -41.08
N GLY A 553 -3.89 -27.21 -40.84
CA GLY A 553 -3.06 -26.56 -41.84
C GLY A 553 -1.90 -27.44 -42.31
N ILE A 554 -1.23 -28.12 -41.38
CA ILE A 554 -0.10 -29.01 -41.70
C ILE A 554 -0.59 -30.17 -42.56
N LEU A 555 -1.74 -30.75 -42.20
CA LEU A 555 -2.38 -31.80 -42.99
C LEU A 555 -2.74 -31.30 -44.41
N LEU A 556 -3.29 -30.10 -44.53
CA LEU A 556 -3.58 -29.47 -45.83
C LEU A 556 -2.29 -29.27 -46.65
N ALA A 557 -1.20 -28.84 -46.03
CA ALA A 557 0.09 -28.66 -46.70
C ALA A 557 0.64 -29.98 -47.24
N ILE A 558 0.55 -31.06 -46.45
CA ILE A 558 0.96 -32.42 -46.85
C ILE A 558 0.10 -32.93 -48.01
N ILE A 559 -1.22 -32.72 -47.97
CA ILE A 559 -2.12 -33.10 -49.07
C ILE A 559 -1.75 -32.35 -50.35
N CYS A 560 -1.53 -31.02 -50.27
CA CYS A 560 -1.12 -30.22 -51.43
C CYS A 560 0.24 -30.67 -52.00
N LEU A 561 1.19 -31.02 -51.13
CA LEU A 561 2.50 -31.54 -51.49
C LEU A 561 2.37 -32.90 -52.21
N ALA A 562 1.61 -33.84 -51.65
CA ALA A 562 1.38 -35.15 -52.24
C ALA A 562 0.69 -35.03 -53.62
N PHE A 563 -0.32 -34.17 -53.74
CA PHE A 563 -0.99 -33.89 -55.01
C PHE A 563 -0.01 -33.36 -56.08
N ASN A 564 0.86 -32.43 -55.70
CA ASN A 564 1.81 -31.80 -56.63
C ASN A 564 2.94 -32.76 -57.03
N MET A 565 3.35 -33.68 -56.14
CA MET A 565 4.32 -34.73 -56.46
C MET A 565 3.72 -35.81 -57.37
N TYR A 566 2.51 -36.29 -57.07
CA TYR A 566 1.85 -37.34 -57.84
C TYR A 566 1.58 -36.90 -59.29
N ASN A 567 1.03 -35.70 -59.47
CA ASN A 567 0.69 -35.16 -60.79
C ASN A 567 1.86 -34.39 -61.44
N GLY A 568 3.09 -34.56 -60.96
CA GLY A 568 4.27 -33.83 -61.45
C GLY A 568 4.64 -34.13 -62.91
N HIS A 569 4.10 -35.19 -63.50
CA HIS A 569 4.29 -35.57 -64.90
C HIS A 569 3.41 -34.75 -65.87
N VAL A 570 2.32 -34.13 -65.38
CA VAL A 570 1.38 -33.37 -66.22
C VAL A 570 2.02 -32.04 -66.67
N ARG A 571 2.02 -31.78 -67.99
CA ARG A 571 2.65 -30.58 -68.61
C ARG A 571 2.22 -29.26 -67.96
N TYR A 572 0.95 -29.14 -67.59
CA TYR A 572 0.42 -27.97 -66.88
C TYR A 572 1.11 -27.72 -65.53
N ILE A 573 1.36 -28.78 -64.76
CA ILE A 573 2.01 -28.72 -63.45
C ILE A 573 3.52 -28.49 -63.62
N GLN A 574 4.15 -29.10 -64.62
CA GLN A 574 5.56 -28.86 -64.97
C GLN A 574 5.83 -27.38 -65.33
N ASN A 575 4.95 -26.76 -66.10
CA ASN A 575 5.02 -25.33 -66.45
C ASN A 575 4.91 -24.41 -65.22
N SER A 576 4.43 -24.93 -64.09
CA SER A 576 4.27 -24.20 -62.83
C SER A 576 5.49 -24.31 -61.89
N GLN A 577 6.60 -24.93 -62.34
CA GLN A 577 7.81 -25.18 -61.55
C GLN A 577 7.51 -25.93 -60.23
N PRO A 578 7.17 -27.24 -60.31
CA PRO A 578 6.58 -27.98 -59.20
C PRO A 578 7.48 -28.07 -57.96
N TYR A 579 8.81 -28.18 -58.15
CA TYR A 579 9.76 -28.26 -57.04
C TYR A 579 9.80 -27.00 -56.15
N LEU A 580 9.66 -25.80 -56.73
CA LEU A 580 9.59 -24.57 -55.93
C LEU A 580 8.30 -24.51 -55.12
N ASN A 581 7.17 -24.94 -55.69
CA ASN A 581 5.91 -25.00 -54.96
C ASN A 581 5.96 -26.07 -53.84
N ASN A 582 6.69 -27.18 -54.05
CA ASN A 582 6.95 -28.17 -53.00
C ASN A 582 7.73 -27.55 -51.83
N MET A 583 8.78 -26.78 -52.12
CA MET A 583 9.53 -26.04 -51.08
C MET A 583 8.62 -25.02 -50.37
N THR A 584 7.72 -24.34 -51.09
CA THR A 584 6.74 -23.44 -50.47
C THR A 584 5.82 -24.19 -49.51
N ALA A 585 5.28 -25.35 -49.91
CA ALA A 585 4.40 -26.15 -49.06
C ALA A 585 5.11 -26.67 -47.80
N VAL A 586 6.36 -27.12 -47.93
CA VAL A 586 7.21 -27.53 -46.79
C VAL A 586 7.48 -26.34 -45.86
N GLY A 587 7.77 -25.16 -46.41
CA GLY A 587 7.95 -23.93 -45.63
C GLY A 587 6.70 -23.55 -44.83
N CYS A 588 5.52 -23.62 -45.44
CA CYS A 588 4.24 -23.39 -44.76
C CYS A 588 3.99 -24.40 -43.62
N ALA A 589 4.29 -25.69 -43.85
CA ALA A 589 4.15 -26.73 -42.83
C ALA A 589 5.09 -26.48 -41.62
N LEU A 590 6.34 -26.10 -41.87
CA LEU A 590 7.31 -25.75 -40.82
C LEU A 590 6.89 -24.50 -40.04
N ALA A 591 6.41 -23.46 -40.73
CA ALA A 591 5.92 -22.24 -40.09
C ALA A 591 4.72 -22.54 -39.18
N GLN A 592 3.79 -23.39 -39.62
CA GLN A 592 2.66 -23.83 -38.79
C GLN A 592 3.12 -24.68 -37.59
N ALA A 593 4.10 -25.55 -37.75
CA ALA A 593 4.68 -26.29 -36.64
C ALA A 593 5.33 -25.38 -35.57
N ALA A 594 5.74 -24.15 -35.91
CA ALA A 594 6.27 -23.17 -34.95
C ALA A 594 5.22 -22.68 -33.93
N VAL A 595 3.92 -22.86 -34.21
CA VAL A 595 2.82 -22.45 -33.32
C VAL A 595 2.82 -23.24 -32.00
N PHE A 596 3.19 -24.53 -32.01
CA PHE A 596 3.20 -25.33 -30.78
C PHE A 596 4.28 -24.83 -29.81
N PRO A 597 5.57 -24.70 -30.19
CA PRO A 597 6.58 -24.13 -29.30
C PRO A 597 6.25 -22.72 -28.81
N LEU A 598 5.59 -21.89 -29.62
CA LEU A 598 5.18 -20.53 -29.24
C LEU A 598 4.19 -20.50 -28.06
N GLY A 599 3.28 -21.47 -27.97
CA GLY A 599 2.27 -21.54 -26.91
C GLY A 599 2.67 -22.39 -25.70
N LEU A 600 3.76 -23.15 -25.79
CA LEU A 600 4.26 -23.95 -24.66
C LEU A 600 4.94 -23.04 -23.62
N ASP A 601 4.36 -22.97 -22.43
CA ASP A 601 4.82 -22.18 -21.29
C ASP A 601 5.19 -23.07 -20.08
N GLY A 602 5.49 -22.45 -18.94
CA GLY A 602 5.89 -23.14 -17.71
C GLY A 602 4.81 -24.04 -17.10
N LEU A 603 3.58 -24.02 -17.61
CA LEU A 603 2.52 -24.95 -17.19
C LEU A 603 2.78 -26.37 -17.70
N HIS A 604 3.27 -26.49 -18.94
CA HIS A 604 3.49 -27.77 -19.61
C HIS A 604 4.93 -28.25 -19.53
N ILE A 605 5.87 -27.33 -19.34
CA ILE A 605 7.30 -27.61 -19.50
C ILE A 605 8.07 -27.23 -18.23
N SER A 606 8.98 -28.12 -17.83
CA SER A 606 9.89 -27.89 -16.70
C SER A 606 10.91 -26.80 -17.01
N LYS A 607 11.58 -26.29 -15.97
CA LYS A 607 12.52 -25.19 -16.12
C LYS A 607 13.71 -25.51 -17.03
N ASP A 608 14.14 -26.77 -17.02
CA ASP A 608 15.32 -27.23 -17.74
C ASP A 608 15.07 -27.40 -19.25
N LEU A 609 13.82 -27.74 -19.64
CA LEU A 609 13.45 -27.87 -21.05
C LEU A 609 13.06 -26.54 -21.71
N PHE A 610 12.83 -25.48 -20.92
CA PHE A 610 12.36 -24.18 -21.42
C PHE A 610 13.30 -23.52 -22.46
N PRO A 611 14.64 -23.53 -22.30
CA PRO A 611 15.54 -22.94 -23.29
C PRO A 611 15.47 -23.62 -24.66
N PHE A 612 15.26 -24.95 -24.70
CA PHE A 612 15.10 -25.68 -25.97
C PHE A 612 13.84 -25.26 -26.71
N VAL A 613 12.76 -24.97 -25.99
CA VAL A 613 11.51 -24.46 -26.56
C VAL A 613 11.72 -23.06 -27.13
N CYS A 614 12.45 -22.19 -26.42
CA CYS A 614 12.82 -20.87 -26.92
C CYS A 614 13.60 -20.94 -28.24
N GLN A 615 14.53 -21.90 -28.34
CA GLN A 615 15.29 -22.14 -29.57
C GLN A 615 14.39 -22.69 -30.68
N ALA A 616 13.52 -23.66 -30.38
CA ALA A 616 12.58 -24.22 -31.35
C ALA A 616 11.67 -23.14 -31.96
N ARG A 617 11.16 -22.20 -31.15
CA ARG A 617 10.36 -21.05 -31.64
C ARG A 617 11.09 -20.27 -32.73
N LEU A 618 12.36 -19.95 -32.47
CA LEU A 618 13.19 -19.16 -33.38
C LEU A 618 13.48 -19.90 -34.68
N TRP A 619 13.97 -21.15 -34.57
CA TRP A 619 14.43 -21.94 -35.72
C TRP A 619 13.29 -22.37 -36.64
N LEU A 620 12.18 -22.87 -36.10
CA LEU A 620 11.05 -23.30 -36.93
C LEU A 620 10.42 -22.12 -37.68
N LEU A 621 10.23 -20.99 -37.01
CA LEU A 621 9.62 -19.80 -37.62
C LEU A 621 10.55 -19.18 -38.68
N GLY A 622 11.84 -19.02 -38.37
CA GLY A 622 12.82 -18.44 -39.29
C GLY A 622 13.01 -19.27 -40.55
N LEU A 623 13.31 -20.57 -40.41
CA LEU A 623 13.53 -21.46 -41.54
C LEU A 623 12.25 -21.71 -42.36
N GLY A 624 11.10 -21.85 -41.70
CA GLY A 624 9.80 -22.01 -42.36
C GLY A 624 9.45 -20.81 -43.23
N PHE A 625 9.60 -19.60 -42.68
CA PHE A 625 9.39 -18.36 -43.44
C PHE A 625 10.37 -18.23 -44.62
N SER A 626 11.66 -18.47 -44.40
CA SER A 626 12.71 -18.34 -45.43
C SER A 626 12.52 -19.31 -46.59
N LEU A 627 12.15 -20.56 -46.30
CA LEU A 627 11.88 -21.56 -47.33
C LEU A 627 10.58 -21.25 -48.10
N GLY A 628 9.52 -20.89 -47.37
CA GLY A 628 8.21 -20.54 -47.92
C GLY A 628 8.27 -19.31 -48.82
N TYR A 629 8.78 -18.21 -48.28
CA TYR A 629 8.87 -16.95 -49.02
C TYR A 629 9.99 -16.96 -50.07
N GLY A 630 11.17 -17.51 -49.76
CA GLY A 630 12.32 -17.53 -50.67
C GLY A 630 12.04 -18.29 -51.97
N SER A 631 11.26 -19.37 -51.91
CA SER A 631 10.81 -20.11 -53.10
C SER A 631 9.86 -19.29 -53.99
N MET A 632 8.87 -18.61 -53.38
CA MET A 632 7.97 -17.70 -54.11
C MET A 632 8.72 -16.48 -54.68
N PHE A 633 9.63 -15.89 -53.92
CA PHE A 633 10.46 -14.76 -54.35
C PHE A 633 11.37 -15.12 -55.52
N THR A 634 12.05 -16.26 -55.47
CA THR A 634 12.94 -16.69 -56.56
C THR A 634 12.16 -16.91 -57.86
N LYS A 635 10.93 -17.40 -57.75
CA LYS A 635 10.03 -17.58 -58.89
C LYS A 635 9.64 -16.25 -59.54
N ILE A 636 9.27 -15.23 -58.75
CA ILE A 636 8.94 -13.91 -59.29
C ILE A 636 10.17 -13.18 -59.84
N TRP A 637 11.31 -13.30 -59.16
CA TRP A 637 12.60 -12.77 -59.60
C TRP A 637 12.99 -13.33 -60.98
N TRP A 638 12.85 -14.64 -61.16
CA TRP A 638 13.14 -15.29 -62.43
C TRP A 638 12.25 -14.76 -63.56
N VAL A 639 10.93 -14.70 -63.33
CA VAL A 639 9.98 -14.12 -64.29
C VAL A 639 10.40 -12.70 -64.66
N HIS A 640 10.70 -11.85 -63.68
CA HIS A 640 11.18 -10.50 -63.94
C HIS A 640 12.44 -10.50 -64.83
N THR A 641 13.51 -11.20 -64.43
CA THR A 641 14.78 -11.19 -65.17
C THR A 641 14.70 -11.72 -66.60
N VAL A 642 13.78 -12.66 -66.88
CA VAL A 642 13.59 -13.25 -68.21
C VAL A 642 12.78 -12.32 -69.13
N PHE A 643 11.80 -11.58 -68.60
CA PHE A 643 10.85 -10.83 -69.42
C PHE A 643 11.10 -9.32 -69.50
N THR A 644 11.81 -8.71 -68.54
CA THR A 644 12.04 -7.25 -68.54
C THR A 644 13.36 -6.81 -69.18
N LYS A 645 14.37 -7.68 -69.30
CA LYS A 645 15.63 -7.34 -70.01
C LYS A 645 15.45 -7.35 -71.53
N LYS A 646 15.10 -6.19 -72.10
CA LYS A 646 14.83 -6.02 -73.55
C LYS A 646 16.06 -5.81 -74.45
N GLU A 647 17.26 -5.51 -73.95
CA GLU A 647 18.30 -4.92 -74.84
C GLU A 647 19.60 -5.69 -75.13
N GLU A 648 19.96 -6.83 -74.51
CA GLU A 648 21.30 -7.41 -74.76
C GLU A 648 21.40 -8.90 -75.13
N LYS A 649 20.30 -9.63 -75.32
CA LYS A 649 20.38 -11.06 -75.70
C LYS A 649 19.36 -11.49 -76.73
N LYS A 650 19.45 -10.94 -77.94
CA LYS A 650 18.79 -11.56 -79.10
C LYS A 650 19.43 -12.90 -79.51
N GLU A 651 20.66 -13.21 -79.09
CA GLU A 651 21.34 -14.47 -79.43
C GLU A 651 21.58 -15.47 -78.30
N ARG A 652 21.14 -15.19 -77.06
CA ARG A 652 21.20 -16.18 -75.96
C ARG A 652 19.90 -16.19 -75.17
N ARG A 653 18.82 -16.69 -75.79
CA ARG A 653 17.75 -17.39 -75.06
C ARG A 653 18.34 -18.67 -74.45
N LYS A 654 19.27 -18.53 -73.49
CA LYS A 654 19.75 -19.66 -72.70
C LYS A 654 18.55 -20.15 -71.91
N THR A 655 18.10 -21.37 -72.17
CA THR A 655 17.36 -22.19 -71.21
C THR A 655 18.08 -22.06 -69.88
N LEU A 656 17.47 -21.35 -68.92
CA LEU A 656 18.08 -21.20 -67.60
C LEU A 656 18.00 -22.58 -66.93
N GLU A 657 19.15 -23.15 -66.60
CA GLU A 657 19.20 -24.47 -65.99
C GLU A 657 18.45 -24.46 -64.63
N PRO A 658 17.60 -25.45 -64.33
CA PRO A 658 16.79 -25.49 -63.12
C PRO A 658 17.59 -25.32 -61.82
N TRP A 659 18.86 -25.72 -61.81
CA TRP A 659 19.73 -25.62 -60.63
C TRP A 659 19.94 -24.18 -60.13
N LYS A 660 19.89 -23.18 -61.02
CA LYS A 660 20.10 -21.77 -60.63
C LYS A 660 18.98 -21.21 -59.75
N LEU A 661 17.76 -21.71 -59.93
CA LEU A 661 16.61 -21.37 -59.09
C LEU A 661 16.83 -21.96 -57.68
N TYR A 662 17.22 -23.22 -57.58
CA TYR A 662 17.50 -23.87 -56.29
C TYR A 662 18.69 -23.23 -55.56
N ALA A 663 19.74 -22.86 -56.29
CA ALA A 663 20.88 -22.14 -55.73
C ALA A 663 20.47 -20.79 -55.11
N THR A 664 19.53 -20.08 -55.73
CA THR A 664 19.04 -18.78 -55.21
C THR A 664 18.23 -18.96 -53.93
N VAL A 665 17.34 -19.96 -53.88
CA VAL A 665 16.58 -20.31 -52.66
C VAL A 665 17.53 -20.77 -51.55
N GLY A 666 18.49 -21.63 -51.88
CA GLY A 666 19.50 -22.13 -50.95
C GLY A 666 20.37 -21.00 -50.37
N LEU A 667 20.73 -20.00 -51.17
CA LEU A 667 21.45 -18.82 -50.72
C LEU A 667 20.63 -17.99 -49.70
N LEU A 668 19.34 -17.76 -49.98
CA LEU A 668 18.46 -17.01 -49.07
C LEU A 668 18.25 -17.73 -47.74
N VAL A 669 18.03 -19.06 -47.78
CA VAL A 669 17.88 -19.89 -46.58
C VAL A 669 19.21 -19.99 -45.81
N GLY A 670 20.33 -20.14 -46.53
CA GLY A 670 21.66 -20.21 -45.92
C GLY A 670 22.06 -18.92 -45.21
N LEU A 671 21.76 -17.77 -45.81
CA LEU A 671 21.98 -16.46 -45.16
C LEU A 671 21.16 -16.34 -43.88
N ASP A 672 19.89 -16.76 -43.91
CA ASP A 672 19.03 -16.76 -42.72
C ASP A 672 19.56 -17.68 -41.61
N PHE A 673 19.98 -18.90 -41.97
CA PHE A 673 20.58 -19.84 -41.03
C PHE A 673 21.83 -19.25 -40.35
N VAL A 674 22.70 -18.58 -41.10
CA VAL A 674 23.89 -17.92 -40.55
C VAL A 674 23.51 -16.80 -39.57
N ILE A 675 22.54 -15.96 -39.91
CA ILE A 675 22.07 -14.89 -39.00
C ILE A 675 21.54 -15.47 -37.70
N LEU A 676 20.69 -16.51 -37.77
CA LEU A 676 20.11 -17.16 -36.59
C LEU A 676 21.17 -17.89 -35.75
N ALA A 677 22.13 -18.56 -36.39
CA ALA A 677 23.24 -19.21 -35.69
C ALA A 677 24.12 -18.20 -34.94
N ILE A 678 24.48 -17.08 -35.59
CA ILE A 678 25.25 -16.00 -34.95
C ILE A 678 24.46 -15.43 -33.77
N TRP A 679 23.17 -15.14 -33.95
CA TRP A 679 22.33 -14.64 -32.86
C TRP A 679 22.32 -15.62 -31.68
N GLN A 680 22.09 -16.91 -31.93
CA GLN A 680 22.01 -17.92 -30.88
C GLN A 680 23.35 -18.12 -30.14
N ILE A 681 24.49 -18.00 -30.83
CA ILE A 681 25.83 -18.14 -30.21
C ILE A 681 26.21 -16.90 -29.41
N VAL A 682 25.98 -15.70 -29.99
CA VAL A 682 26.37 -14.43 -29.37
C VAL A 682 25.44 -14.04 -28.23
N SER A 683 24.14 -14.29 -28.37
CA SER A 683 23.11 -13.84 -27.43
C SER A 683 21.99 -14.90 -27.34
N PRO A 684 22.25 -16.07 -26.71
CA PRO A 684 21.29 -17.15 -26.62
C PRO A 684 20.02 -16.73 -25.88
N LEU A 685 18.87 -17.18 -26.36
CA LEU A 685 17.60 -16.99 -25.66
C LEU A 685 17.58 -17.83 -24.39
N LYS A 686 17.30 -17.19 -23.25
CA LYS A 686 17.17 -17.79 -21.93
C LYS A 686 15.79 -17.49 -21.35
N ARG A 687 15.40 -18.25 -20.34
CA ARG A 687 14.21 -17.95 -19.54
C ARG A 687 14.47 -16.70 -18.70
N THR A 688 13.59 -15.72 -18.82
CA THR A 688 13.55 -14.55 -17.95
C THR A 688 12.17 -14.45 -17.32
N THR A 689 12.14 -13.92 -16.10
CA THR A 689 10.89 -13.68 -15.37
C THR A 689 10.69 -12.19 -15.19
N GLU A 690 9.52 -11.70 -15.58
CA GLU A 690 9.10 -10.33 -15.34
C GLU A 690 8.18 -10.29 -14.12
N GLU A 691 8.45 -9.37 -13.19
CA GLU A 691 7.65 -9.22 -11.97
C GLU A 691 6.64 -8.10 -12.15
N PHE A 692 5.37 -8.39 -11.88
CA PHE A 692 4.32 -7.38 -11.86
C PHE A 692 4.13 -6.80 -10.46
N THR A 693 3.35 -5.73 -10.38
CA THR A 693 2.89 -5.17 -9.11
C THR A 693 2.12 -6.22 -8.31
N LYS A 694 2.31 -6.21 -6.99
CA LYS A 694 1.60 -7.11 -6.06
C LYS A 694 0.09 -6.84 -6.14
N GLU A 695 -0.69 -7.90 -6.20
CA GLU A 695 -2.14 -7.86 -6.29
C GLU A 695 -2.75 -8.43 -5.00
N GLU A 696 -3.84 -7.81 -4.55
CA GLU A 696 -4.64 -8.37 -3.46
C GLU A 696 -5.48 -9.54 -3.98
N PRO A 697 -5.53 -10.66 -3.25
CA PRO A 697 -6.37 -11.79 -3.63
C PRO A 697 -7.85 -11.39 -3.65
N LYS A 698 -8.60 -11.99 -4.58
CA LYS A 698 -10.07 -11.82 -4.64
C LYS A 698 -10.80 -12.43 -3.43
N SER A 699 -10.11 -13.28 -2.66
CA SER A 699 -10.59 -13.90 -1.42
C SER A 699 -9.90 -13.27 -0.21
N ASP A 700 -10.59 -13.21 0.94
CA ASP A 700 -10.10 -12.60 2.19
C ASP A 700 -9.07 -13.50 2.91
N ILE A 701 -7.99 -13.81 2.21
CA ILE A 701 -6.86 -14.58 2.70
C ILE A 701 -5.71 -13.59 2.98
N ASP A 702 -4.96 -13.82 4.05
CA ASP A 702 -3.81 -13.02 4.51
C ASP A 702 -2.56 -13.15 3.63
N VAL A 703 -2.74 -13.01 2.32
CA VAL A 703 -1.71 -13.24 1.32
C VAL A 703 -1.71 -12.08 0.34
N LEU A 704 -0.52 -11.64 -0.05
CA LEU A 704 -0.33 -10.79 -1.23
C LEU A 704 0.15 -11.67 -2.38
N ILE A 705 -0.46 -11.53 -3.55
CA ILE A 705 -0.06 -12.30 -4.72
C ILE A 705 0.97 -11.47 -5.50
N LEU A 706 2.14 -12.05 -5.79
CA LEU A 706 3.11 -11.45 -6.70
C LEU A 706 3.06 -12.19 -8.04
N PRO A 707 2.41 -11.61 -9.06
CA PRO A 707 2.33 -12.24 -10.37
C PRO A 707 3.68 -12.15 -11.09
N LYS A 708 4.14 -13.26 -11.66
CA LYS A 708 5.32 -13.32 -12.51
C LYS A 708 4.97 -13.84 -13.90
N LEU A 709 5.58 -13.23 -14.93
CA LEU A 709 5.50 -13.69 -16.30
C LEU A 709 6.78 -14.41 -16.69
N GLU A 710 6.67 -15.50 -17.42
CA GLU A 710 7.83 -16.18 -17.98
C GLU A 710 7.89 -15.94 -19.48
N HIS A 711 9.01 -15.44 -19.97
CA HIS A 711 9.22 -15.24 -21.40
C HIS A 711 10.64 -15.62 -21.80
N CYS A 712 10.84 -15.85 -23.11
CA CYS A 712 12.16 -16.07 -23.67
C CYS A 712 12.78 -14.71 -23.99
N SER A 713 13.85 -14.33 -23.30
CA SER A 713 14.58 -13.09 -23.58
C SER A 713 16.08 -13.35 -23.75
N SER A 714 16.76 -12.39 -24.36
CA SER A 714 18.21 -12.34 -24.45
C SER A 714 18.65 -10.91 -24.12
N GLU A 715 19.92 -10.73 -23.71
CA GLU A 715 20.41 -9.42 -23.25
C GLU A 715 20.22 -8.30 -24.29
N LYS A 716 20.32 -8.63 -25.58
CA LYS A 716 20.15 -7.70 -26.69
C LYS A 716 19.00 -8.09 -27.62
N MET A 717 17.90 -8.58 -27.05
CA MET A 717 16.73 -9.08 -27.80
C MET A 717 16.22 -8.10 -28.86
N ASN A 718 15.95 -6.84 -28.48
CA ASN A 718 15.38 -5.84 -29.38
C ASN A 718 16.32 -5.49 -30.55
N THR A 719 17.64 -5.50 -30.31
CA THR A 719 18.64 -5.23 -31.37
C THR A 719 18.64 -6.34 -32.41
N TRP A 720 18.70 -7.60 -31.97
CA TRP A 720 18.69 -8.75 -32.88
C TRP A 720 17.36 -8.90 -33.62
N LEU A 721 16.23 -8.75 -32.92
CA LEU A 721 14.91 -8.74 -33.56
C LEU A 721 14.78 -7.60 -34.58
N GLY A 722 15.28 -6.40 -34.27
CA GLY A 722 15.27 -5.26 -35.19
C GLY A 722 16.08 -5.52 -36.46
N ILE A 723 17.29 -6.07 -36.34
CA ILE A 723 18.13 -6.45 -37.49
C ILE A 723 17.44 -7.53 -38.34
N PHE A 724 16.91 -8.57 -37.68
CA PHE A 724 16.25 -9.68 -38.35
C PHE A 724 14.98 -9.24 -39.09
N TYR A 725 14.08 -8.51 -38.41
CA TYR A 725 12.85 -7.98 -39.02
C TYR A 725 13.14 -6.92 -40.08
N GLY A 726 14.18 -6.11 -39.92
CA GLY A 726 14.63 -5.16 -40.95
C GLY A 726 15.06 -5.87 -42.24
N PHE A 727 15.89 -6.90 -42.12
CA PHE A 727 16.32 -7.73 -43.26
C PHE A 727 15.12 -8.40 -43.97
N LYS A 728 14.21 -9.02 -43.20
CA LYS A 728 12.99 -9.64 -43.75
C LYS A 728 12.07 -8.61 -44.38
N GLY A 729 11.88 -7.46 -43.76
CA GLY A 729 11.04 -6.37 -44.27
C GLY A 729 11.53 -5.84 -45.62
N LEU A 730 12.84 -5.65 -45.78
CA LEU A 730 13.42 -5.26 -47.06
C LEU A 730 13.18 -6.31 -48.16
N LEU A 731 13.34 -7.58 -47.81
CA LEU A 731 13.07 -8.71 -48.72
C LEU A 731 11.59 -8.78 -49.12
N LEU A 732 10.68 -8.53 -48.17
CA LEU A 732 9.22 -8.46 -48.40
C LEU A 732 8.85 -7.33 -49.38
N LEU A 733 9.40 -6.13 -49.16
CA LEU A 733 9.15 -4.97 -50.02
C LEU A 733 9.68 -5.19 -51.43
N LEU A 734 10.89 -5.76 -51.56
CA LEU A 734 11.47 -6.11 -52.86
C LEU A 734 10.60 -7.14 -53.60
N GLY A 735 10.08 -8.15 -52.91
CA GLY A 735 9.19 -9.14 -53.54
C GLY A 735 7.84 -8.56 -53.98
N ILE A 736 7.24 -7.63 -53.21
CA ILE A 736 6.04 -6.89 -53.65
C ILE A 736 6.36 -6.08 -54.91
N PHE A 737 7.47 -5.34 -54.92
CA PHE A 737 7.89 -4.53 -56.05
C PHE A 737 8.03 -5.38 -57.33
N LEU A 738 8.72 -6.53 -57.24
CA LEU A 738 8.89 -7.44 -58.37
C LEU A 738 7.57 -8.08 -58.82
N ALA A 739 6.68 -8.41 -57.89
CA ALA A 739 5.34 -8.91 -58.20
C ALA A 739 4.50 -7.88 -58.94
N TYR A 740 4.63 -6.60 -58.59
CA TYR A 740 3.93 -5.50 -59.27
C TYR A 740 4.44 -5.30 -60.70
N GLU A 741 5.76 -5.26 -60.90
CA GLU A 741 6.40 -5.11 -62.22
C GLU A 741 6.03 -6.25 -63.18
N THR A 742 5.92 -7.48 -62.67
CA THR A 742 5.66 -8.67 -63.49
C THR A 742 4.17 -8.95 -63.76
N LYS A 743 3.23 -8.15 -63.22
CA LYS A 743 1.78 -8.40 -63.34
C LYS A 743 1.26 -8.42 -64.78
N GLY A 744 1.86 -7.61 -65.65
CA GLY A 744 1.44 -7.38 -67.03
C GLY A 744 1.93 -8.43 -68.03
N VAL A 745 2.81 -9.34 -67.62
CA VAL A 745 3.43 -10.34 -68.51
C VAL A 745 2.54 -11.59 -68.56
N SER A 746 1.96 -11.93 -69.71
CA SER A 746 1.24 -13.20 -69.92
C SER A 746 2.03 -14.10 -70.88
N THR A 747 2.40 -15.31 -70.43
CA THR A 747 2.99 -16.32 -71.31
C THR A 747 2.46 -17.71 -71.01
N GLU A 748 2.30 -18.53 -72.05
CA GLU A 748 1.82 -19.92 -71.94
C GLU A 748 2.82 -20.84 -71.22
N LYS A 749 4.10 -20.44 -71.17
CA LYS A 749 5.17 -21.20 -70.50
C LYS A 749 5.12 -21.12 -68.97
N ILE A 750 4.46 -20.10 -68.37
CA ILE A 750 4.43 -19.90 -66.91
C ILE A 750 3.06 -19.37 -66.48
N ASN A 751 2.20 -20.26 -65.99
CA ASN A 751 0.78 -19.97 -65.80
C ASN A 751 0.38 -19.51 -64.38
N ASP A 752 1.29 -19.53 -63.40
CA ASP A 752 0.93 -19.31 -61.99
C ASP A 752 1.64 -18.13 -61.30
N HIS A 753 2.41 -17.33 -62.03
CA HIS A 753 3.15 -16.19 -61.48
C HIS A 753 2.22 -15.12 -60.85
N ARG A 754 0.99 -14.92 -61.38
CA ARG A 754 -0.01 -14.00 -60.79
C ARG A 754 -0.52 -14.48 -59.42
N ALA A 755 -0.74 -15.78 -59.28
CA ALA A 755 -1.16 -16.37 -58.00
C ALA A 755 -0.04 -16.27 -56.95
N VAL A 756 1.22 -16.49 -57.37
CA VAL A 756 2.41 -16.28 -56.52
C VAL A 756 2.53 -14.82 -56.09
N GLY A 757 2.30 -13.85 -56.99
CA GLY A 757 2.29 -12.43 -56.65
C GLY A 757 1.23 -12.05 -55.60
N MET A 758 0.01 -12.59 -55.72
CA MET A 758 -1.05 -12.39 -54.72
C MET A 758 -0.70 -13.00 -53.36
N ALA A 759 -0.09 -14.19 -53.35
CA ALA A 759 0.37 -14.84 -52.12
C ALA A 759 1.49 -14.04 -51.43
N ILE A 760 2.48 -13.55 -52.20
CA ILE A 760 3.56 -12.69 -51.70
C ILE A 760 2.99 -11.42 -51.05
N TYR A 761 2.02 -10.76 -51.70
CA TYR A 761 1.39 -9.55 -51.17
C TYR A 761 0.70 -9.81 -49.83
N ASN A 762 -0.11 -10.88 -49.74
CA ASN A 762 -0.81 -11.23 -48.51
C ASN A 762 0.15 -11.54 -47.35
N VAL A 763 1.18 -12.36 -47.60
CA VAL A 763 2.20 -12.69 -46.59
C VAL A 763 2.93 -11.43 -46.13
N ALA A 764 3.34 -10.57 -47.06
CA ALA A 764 4.06 -9.35 -46.74
C ALA A 764 3.25 -8.40 -45.85
N VAL A 765 1.98 -8.15 -46.18
CA VAL A 765 1.10 -7.27 -45.39
C VAL A 765 0.87 -7.82 -43.98
N LEU A 766 0.55 -9.12 -43.87
CA LEU A 766 0.32 -9.75 -42.57
C LEU A 766 1.57 -9.70 -41.69
N CYS A 767 2.76 -10.00 -42.25
CA CYS A 767 4.01 -9.97 -41.49
C CYS A 767 4.44 -8.55 -41.08
N LEU A 768 4.31 -7.56 -41.97
CA LEU A 768 4.69 -6.17 -41.67
C LEU A 768 3.80 -5.54 -40.59
N ILE A 769 2.54 -5.96 -40.46
CA ILE A 769 1.62 -5.49 -39.40
C ILE A 769 1.87 -6.23 -38.09
N THR A 770 2.03 -7.56 -38.14
CA THR A 770 2.01 -8.39 -36.92
C THR A 770 3.34 -8.39 -36.15
N ALA A 771 4.48 -8.25 -36.83
CA ALA A 771 5.79 -8.17 -36.18
C ALA A 771 5.91 -6.99 -35.19
N PRO A 772 5.56 -5.73 -35.53
CA PRO A 772 5.60 -4.64 -34.56
C PRO A 772 4.53 -4.75 -33.47
N VAL A 773 3.33 -5.24 -33.80
CA VAL A 773 2.25 -5.43 -32.81
C VAL A 773 2.65 -6.40 -31.71
N THR A 774 3.27 -7.53 -32.07
CA THR A 774 3.70 -8.56 -31.10
C THR A 774 4.87 -8.07 -30.22
N MET A 775 5.72 -7.17 -30.73
CA MET A 775 6.79 -6.55 -29.93
C MET A 775 6.23 -5.61 -28.85
N ILE A 776 5.18 -4.84 -29.18
CA ILE A 776 4.52 -3.91 -28.25
C ILE A 776 3.73 -4.67 -27.17
N LEU A 777 3.06 -5.77 -27.55
CA LEU A 777 2.19 -6.54 -26.65
C LEU A 777 2.92 -7.63 -25.85
N SER A 778 4.25 -7.56 -25.73
CA SER A 778 5.06 -8.59 -25.07
C SER A 778 4.70 -8.85 -23.59
N SER A 779 4.14 -7.86 -22.89
CA SER A 779 3.64 -8.00 -21.51
C SER A 779 2.28 -8.71 -21.39
N GLN A 780 1.54 -8.85 -22.51
CA GLN A 780 0.25 -9.53 -22.58
C GLN A 780 0.36 -10.83 -23.38
N GLN A 781 0.59 -11.95 -22.69
CA GLN A 781 0.83 -13.27 -23.30
C GLN A 781 -0.30 -13.73 -24.24
N ASP A 782 -1.56 -13.70 -23.80
CA ASP A 782 -2.69 -14.17 -24.61
C ASP A 782 -2.83 -13.37 -25.92
N ALA A 783 -2.68 -12.05 -25.85
CA ALA A 783 -2.79 -11.17 -27.01
C ALA A 783 -1.62 -11.38 -27.98
N ALA A 784 -0.38 -11.37 -27.48
CA ALA A 784 0.81 -11.57 -28.31
C ALA A 784 0.80 -12.93 -29.01
N PHE A 785 0.42 -14.00 -28.29
CA PHE A 785 0.29 -15.33 -28.86
C PHE A 785 -0.82 -15.40 -29.93
N ALA A 786 -1.99 -14.83 -29.67
CA ALA A 786 -3.10 -14.82 -30.62
C ALA A 786 -2.72 -14.11 -31.94
N PHE A 787 -2.14 -12.91 -31.87
CA PHE A 787 -1.72 -12.18 -33.07
C PHE A 787 -0.64 -12.91 -33.86
N ALA A 788 0.40 -13.43 -33.20
CA ALA A 788 1.47 -14.15 -33.87
C ALA A 788 0.97 -15.43 -34.55
N SER A 789 0.21 -16.25 -33.81
CA SER A 789 -0.24 -17.55 -34.31
C SER A 789 -1.31 -17.44 -35.40
N LEU A 790 -2.29 -16.53 -35.26
CA LEU A 790 -3.29 -16.30 -36.31
C LEU A 790 -2.66 -15.77 -37.59
N ALA A 791 -1.66 -14.89 -37.49
CA ALA A 791 -0.92 -14.40 -38.66
C ALA A 791 -0.20 -15.54 -39.40
N ILE A 792 0.46 -16.45 -38.68
CA ILE A 792 1.12 -17.63 -39.24
C ILE A 792 0.11 -18.57 -39.91
N VAL A 793 -1.02 -18.84 -39.24
CA VAL A 793 -2.07 -19.72 -39.76
C VAL A 793 -2.69 -19.14 -41.02
N PHE A 794 -3.18 -17.89 -40.97
CA PHE A 794 -3.85 -17.27 -42.13
C PHE A 794 -2.90 -17.06 -43.31
N SER A 795 -1.66 -16.61 -43.07
CA SER A 795 -0.67 -16.45 -44.15
C SER A 795 -0.38 -17.78 -44.86
N SER A 796 -0.25 -18.87 -44.10
CA SER A 796 0.01 -20.20 -44.65
C SER A 796 -1.20 -20.77 -45.39
N TYR A 797 -2.41 -20.65 -44.82
CA TYR A 797 -3.66 -21.12 -45.44
C TYR A 797 -3.93 -20.41 -46.77
N ILE A 798 -3.86 -19.08 -46.78
CA ILE A 798 -4.11 -18.30 -47.99
C ILE A 798 -3.06 -18.65 -49.06
N THR A 799 -1.78 -18.80 -48.68
CA THR A 799 -0.72 -19.18 -49.63
C THR A 799 -0.97 -20.56 -50.25
N LEU A 800 -1.31 -21.57 -49.44
CA LEU A 800 -1.60 -22.92 -49.93
C LEU A 800 -2.83 -22.94 -50.85
N VAL A 801 -3.90 -22.26 -50.44
CA VAL A 801 -5.15 -22.20 -51.21
C VAL A 801 -4.94 -21.49 -52.54
N VAL A 802 -4.33 -20.31 -52.55
CA VAL A 802 -4.10 -19.52 -53.76
C VAL A 802 -3.19 -20.24 -54.75
N LEU A 803 -2.19 -20.98 -54.29
CA LEU A 803 -1.24 -21.67 -55.17
C LEU A 803 -1.74 -23.03 -55.68
N PHE A 804 -2.40 -23.83 -54.85
CA PHE A 804 -2.71 -25.22 -55.18
C PHE A 804 -4.17 -25.44 -55.62
N VAL A 805 -5.14 -24.70 -55.08
CA VAL A 805 -6.57 -24.92 -55.43
C VAL A 805 -6.86 -24.67 -56.90
N PRO A 806 -6.36 -23.61 -57.57
CA PRO A 806 -6.55 -23.44 -59.00
C PRO A 806 -5.98 -24.60 -59.83
N LYS A 807 -4.87 -25.21 -59.37
CA LYS A 807 -4.22 -26.35 -60.03
C LYS A 807 -5.06 -27.61 -59.87
N MET A 808 -5.49 -27.91 -58.64
CA MET A 808 -6.37 -29.03 -58.32
C MET A 808 -7.68 -28.93 -59.08
N ARG A 809 -8.36 -27.78 -59.02
CA ARG A 809 -9.63 -27.55 -59.70
C ARG A 809 -9.51 -27.78 -61.20
N ARG A 810 -8.51 -27.18 -61.86
CA ARG A 810 -8.35 -27.28 -63.32
C ARG A 810 -8.00 -28.69 -63.79
N LEU A 811 -7.24 -29.45 -62.99
CA LEU A 811 -6.92 -30.85 -63.30
C LEU A 811 -8.14 -31.76 -63.14
N ILE A 812 -8.90 -31.61 -62.05
CA ILE A 812 -10.08 -32.43 -61.75
C ILE A 812 -11.26 -32.11 -62.69
N THR A 813 -11.51 -30.83 -63.00
CA THR A 813 -12.64 -30.45 -63.87
C THR A 813 -12.41 -30.71 -65.36
N ARG A 814 -11.16 -30.84 -65.83
CA ARG A 814 -10.90 -31.08 -67.26
C ARG A 814 -10.76 -32.55 -67.65
N GLY A 815 -10.53 -33.47 -66.72
CA GLY A 815 -10.37 -34.89 -67.03
C GLY A 815 -9.17 -35.18 -67.97
N GLU A 816 -8.62 -36.39 -67.89
CA GLU A 816 -7.65 -36.90 -68.86
C GLU A 816 -8.35 -37.12 -70.21
N TRP A 817 -8.41 -36.14 -71.13
CA TRP A 817 -8.83 -36.40 -72.52
C TRP A 817 -8.40 -35.33 -73.52
N GLN A 818 -7.10 -34.99 -73.56
CA GLN A 818 -6.52 -34.26 -74.71
C GLN A 818 -5.06 -34.66 -75.01
N SER A 819 -4.61 -35.84 -74.59
CA SER A 819 -3.20 -36.24 -74.75
C SER A 819 -2.89 -37.24 -75.87
N GLU A 820 -3.85 -37.80 -76.62
CA GLU A 820 -3.49 -38.85 -77.61
C GLU A 820 -4.17 -38.82 -79.01
N GLN A 821 -5.06 -37.87 -79.37
CA GLN A 821 -5.83 -38.03 -80.62
C GLN A 821 -5.79 -36.91 -81.66
N GLN A 822 -4.83 -35.98 -81.64
CA GLN A 822 -4.83 -34.89 -82.63
C GLN A 822 -3.47 -34.53 -83.24
N ASP A 823 -2.63 -35.53 -83.52
CA ASP A 823 -1.46 -35.34 -84.40
C ASP A 823 -1.33 -36.37 -85.53
N THR A 824 -2.29 -37.28 -85.73
CA THR A 824 -2.23 -38.24 -86.84
C THR A 824 -3.59 -38.54 -87.47
N MET A 825 -4.04 -37.68 -88.38
CA MET A 825 -4.54 -38.01 -89.73
C MET A 825 -5.40 -36.87 -90.29
N LYS A 826 -5.00 -36.42 -91.47
CA LYS A 826 -5.75 -35.51 -92.35
C LYS A 826 -7.16 -36.06 -92.59
N THR A 827 -8.19 -35.22 -92.50
CA THR A 827 -9.02 -34.71 -93.62
C THR A 827 -10.40 -34.28 -93.12
N GLY A 828 -10.82 -33.06 -93.48
CA GLY A 828 -12.23 -32.73 -93.69
C GLY A 828 -12.99 -32.05 -92.55
N SER A 829 -13.46 -30.83 -92.86
CA SER A 829 -14.67 -30.19 -92.37
C SER A 829 -14.68 -29.48 -90.99
N SER A 830 -14.53 -28.15 -91.10
CA SER A 830 -15.37 -27.10 -90.47
C SER A 830 -15.65 -27.18 -88.96
N THR A 831 -14.95 -26.33 -88.18
CA THR A 831 -15.53 -25.59 -87.03
C THR A 831 -14.62 -24.57 -86.33
N ASN A 832 -13.43 -24.23 -86.85
CA ASN A 832 -12.52 -23.28 -86.16
C ASN A 832 -12.29 -21.92 -86.85
N ASN A 833 -13.13 -21.52 -87.81
CA ASN A 833 -13.04 -20.17 -88.41
C ASN A 833 -13.92 -19.12 -87.69
N ASN A 834 -14.93 -19.53 -86.93
CA ASN A 834 -15.93 -18.58 -86.42
C ASN A 834 -15.42 -17.68 -85.27
N GLU A 835 -14.54 -18.15 -84.38
CA GLU A 835 -14.11 -17.32 -83.25
C GLU A 835 -13.01 -16.31 -83.61
N GLU A 836 -12.09 -16.69 -84.50
CA GLU A 836 -11.03 -15.80 -84.96
C GLU A 836 -11.60 -14.70 -85.87
N GLU A 837 -12.60 -15.02 -86.70
CA GLU A 837 -13.29 -14.07 -87.55
C GLU A 837 -14.19 -13.12 -86.74
N LYS A 838 -14.85 -13.62 -85.68
CA LYS A 838 -15.67 -12.80 -84.78
C LYS A 838 -14.83 -11.86 -83.91
N SER A 839 -13.62 -12.27 -83.49
CA SER A 839 -12.69 -11.38 -82.79
C SER A 839 -12.15 -10.27 -83.70
N ARG A 840 -11.87 -10.57 -84.97
CA ARG A 840 -11.44 -9.56 -85.96
C ARG A 840 -12.59 -8.62 -86.35
N MET A 841 -13.82 -9.12 -86.39
CA MET A 841 -15.03 -8.32 -86.66
C MET A 841 -15.32 -7.35 -85.50
N LEU A 842 -15.21 -7.81 -84.26
CA LEU A 842 -15.36 -6.99 -83.05
C LEU A 842 -14.28 -5.91 -82.91
N GLU A 843 -13.02 -6.22 -83.27
CA GLU A 843 -11.95 -5.20 -83.30
C GLU A 843 -12.18 -4.14 -84.37
N LYS A 844 -12.84 -4.50 -85.48
CA LYS A 844 -13.18 -3.56 -86.56
C LYS A 844 -14.37 -2.67 -86.16
N GLU A 845 -15.40 -3.25 -85.55
CA GLU A 845 -16.53 -2.50 -84.98
C GLU A 845 -16.09 -1.53 -83.89
N ASN A 846 -15.18 -1.94 -82.99
CA ASN A 846 -14.67 -1.02 -81.96
C ASN A 846 -13.90 0.17 -82.55
N ARG A 847 -13.10 -0.03 -83.61
CA ARG A 847 -12.42 1.08 -84.29
C ARG A 847 -13.38 1.99 -85.05
N GLU A 848 -14.46 1.44 -85.61
CA GLU A 848 -15.51 2.27 -86.22
C GLU A 848 -16.30 3.05 -85.18
N LEU A 849 -16.64 2.42 -84.05
CA LEU A 849 -17.29 3.09 -82.93
C LEU A 849 -16.42 4.20 -82.34
N GLU A 850 -15.11 4.01 -82.19
CA GLU A 850 -14.19 5.07 -81.74
C GLU A 850 -14.15 6.26 -82.72
N LYS A 851 -14.18 6.00 -84.04
CA LYS A 851 -14.30 7.08 -85.04
C LYS A 851 -15.62 7.82 -84.96
N ILE A 852 -16.73 7.09 -84.77
CA ILE A 852 -18.06 7.69 -84.62
C ILE A 852 -18.13 8.51 -83.33
N ILE A 853 -17.54 8.05 -82.23
CA ILE A 853 -17.47 8.79 -80.97
C ILE A 853 -16.67 10.09 -81.18
N ALA A 854 -15.51 10.03 -81.84
CA ALA A 854 -14.71 11.23 -82.16
C ALA A 854 -15.47 12.23 -83.04
N GLU A 855 -16.19 11.77 -84.08
CA GLU A 855 -17.01 12.64 -84.94
C GLU A 855 -18.19 13.25 -84.17
N LYS A 856 -18.80 12.50 -83.25
CA LYS A 856 -19.89 13.00 -82.41
C LYS A 856 -19.38 14.00 -81.37
N GLU A 857 -18.21 13.79 -80.79
CA GLU A 857 -17.59 14.75 -79.87
C GLU A 857 -17.21 16.06 -80.58
N GLU A 858 -16.74 16.00 -81.83
CA GLU A 858 -16.49 17.19 -82.66
C GLU A 858 -17.80 17.96 -82.95
N ARG A 859 -18.88 17.26 -83.34
CA ARG A 859 -20.20 17.90 -83.52
C ARG A 859 -20.78 18.47 -82.23
N VAL A 860 -20.55 17.81 -81.09
CA VAL A 860 -20.98 18.33 -79.78
C VAL A 860 -20.20 19.60 -79.44
N SER A 861 -18.89 19.64 -79.74
CA SER A 861 -18.05 20.84 -79.58
C SER A 861 -18.53 21.99 -80.46
N GLU A 862 -18.81 21.74 -81.74
CA GLU A 862 -19.36 22.76 -82.66
C GLU A 862 -20.73 23.29 -82.21
N LEU A 863 -21.65 22.39 -81.79
CA LEU A 863 -22.97 22.79 -81.28
C LEU A 863 -22.86 23.59 -79.98
N GLN A 864 -21.91 23.25 -79.09
CA GLN A 864 -21.62 24.03 -77.89
C GLN A 864 -21.05 25.41 -78.23
N GLN A 865 -20.25 25.53 -79.28
CA GLN A 865 -19.71 26.81 -79.76
C GLN A 865 -20.81 27.68 -80.38
N GLN A 866 -21.71 27.10 -81.19
CA GLN A 866 -22.89 27.79 -81.73
C GLN A 866 -23.88 28.23 -80.62
N LEU A 867 -24.03 27.43 -79.56
CA LEU A 867 -24.82 27.80 -78.38
C LEU A 867 -24.20 28.98 -77.62
N LYS A 868 -22.87 29.01 -77.47
CA LYS A 868 -22.14 30.13 -76.88
C LYS A 868 -22.27 31.41 -77.72
N GLU A 869 -22.16 31.32 -79.04
CA GLU A 869 -22.37 32.47 -79.95
C GLU A 869 -23.81 32.97 -79.90
N ARG A 870 -24.82 32.09 -79.89
CA ARG A 870 -26.23 32.47 -79.70
C ARG A 870 -26.51 33.08 -78.33
N GLN A 871 -25.83 32.63 -77.26
CA GLN A 871 -25.93 33.24 -75.93
C GLN A 871 -25.28 34.63 -75.89
N GLN A 872 -24.15 34.84 -76.57
CA GLN A 872 -23.50 36.15 -76.72
C GLN A 872 -24.29 37.13 -77.62
N LEU A 873 -24.99 36.62 -78.63
CA LEU A 873 -25.95 37.40 -79.44
C LEU A 873 -27.24 37.73 -78.68
N ARG A 874 -27.68 36.87 -77.75
CA ARG A 874 -28.80 37.16 -76.82
C ARG A 874 -28.42 38.16 -75.72
N SER A 875 -27.17 38.16 -75.24
CA SER A 875 -26.70 39.15 -74.26
C SER A 875 -26.46 40.52 -74.88
N ARG A 876 -26.08 40.61 -76.17
CA ARG A 876 -26.03 41.89 -76.92
C ARG A 876 -27.39 42.49 -77.29
N ARG A 877 -28.48 41.71 -77.27
CA ARG A 877 -29.87 42.17 -77.55
C ARG A 877 -30.67 42.57 -76.31
N ARG A 878 -30.09 42.54 -75.11
CA ARG A 878 -30.75 42.90 -73.84
C ARG A 878 -30.06 44.03 -73.06
N SER A 879 -29.33 44.88 -73.79
CA SER A 879 -28.66 46.10 -73.31
C SER A 879 -29.00 47.29 -74.21
N SER A 880 -30.27 47.71 -74.21
CA SER A 880 -30.68 49.05 -74.65
C SER A 880 -32.05 49.40 -74.05
N ASN A 881 -32.07 49.80 -72.78
CA ASN A 881 -32.85 50.96 -72.31
C ASN A 881 -32.66 51.18 -70.81
N CYS A 882 -32.07 52.35 -70.53
CA CYS A 882 -32.17 53.26 -69.39
C CYS A 882 -32.66 52.75 -68.02
N ASP A 883 -31.73 52.81 -67.06
CA ASP A 883 -31.78 53.64 -65.83
C ASP A 883 -33.10 54.38 -65.54
N ASN A 884 -33.73 54.15 -64.38
CA ASN A 884 -33.42 54.84 -63.12
C ASN A 884 -34.43 54.53 -62.00
N HIS A 885 -33.98 54.80 -60.75
CA HIS A 885 -34.69 54.86 -59.46
C HIS A 885 -34.98 53.55 -58.70
N PHE A 886 -34.20 53.25 -57.64
CA PHE A 886 -34.39 53.81 -56.28
C PHE A 886 -33.28 53.35 -55.31
N ASN A 887 -32.85 54.27 -54.45
CA ASN A 887 -31.99 54.07 -53.27
C ASN A 887 -32.73 53.30 -52.15
N ASN A 888 -32.09 52.33 -51.48
CA ASN A 888 -31.43 52.52 -50.17
C ASN A 888 -30.99 51.19 -49.50
N SER A 889 -29.75 51.22 -48.99
CA SER A 889 -29.19 50.54 -47.81
C SER A 889 -29.56 49.08 -47.47
N ALA A 890 -28.57 48.18 -47.47
CA ALA A 890 -27.84 47.78 -46.26
C ALA A 890 -26.96 46.54 -46.50
N SER A 891 -25.73 46.64 -46.03
CA SER A 891 -24.74 45.59 -45.88
C SER A 891 -25.21 44.43 -45.01
N ALA A 892 -24.94 43.21 -45.50
CA ALA A 892 -24.42 42.06 -44.75
C ALA A 892 -25.06 41.74 -43.40
N SER A 893 -26.01 40.81 -43.39
CA SER A 893 -26.07 39.63 -42.48
C SER A 893 -27.48 39.05 -42.50
N ALA A 894 -27.58 37.75 -42.80
CA ALA A 894 -28.81 37.05 -43.13
C ALA A 894 -29.52 36.51 -41.87
N ALA A 895 -30.85 36.70 -41.80
CA ALA A 895 -31.74 36.07 -40.83
C ALA A 895 -32.99 35.48 -41.52
N THR A 896 -33.06 34.15 -41.47
CA THR A 896 -34.21 33.23 -41.36
C THR A 896 -35.65 33.73 -41.60
N GLY A 897 -36.39 32.96 -42.40
CA GLY A 897 -37.86 32.85 -42.39
C GLY A 897 -38.30 31.43 -42.81
N PRO A 898 -39.24 30.76 -42.09
CA PRO A 898 -39.56 29.34 -42.27
C PRO A 898 -40.85 29.07 -43.09
N ASN A 899 -41.15 27.77 -43.25
CA ASN A 899 -42.43 27.13 -43.58
C ASN A 899 -42.74 26.82 -45.05
N LEU A 900 -42.12 25.75 -45.55
CA LEU A 900 -42.86 24.58 -46.04
C LEU A 900 -42.08 23.32 -45.60
N TYR A 901 -42.79 22.38 -44.97
CA TYR A 901 -42.25 21.24 -44.23
C TYR A 901 -41.87 20.05 -45.13
N GLN A 902 -40.95 19.21 -44.61
CA GLN A 902 -40.58 17.81 -44.91
C GLN A 902 -39.37 17.50 -45.83
N PRO A 903 -38.50 16.54 -45.43
CA PRO A 903 -37.88 16.43 -44.11
C PRO A 903 -36.38 16.03 -44.14
N SER A 904 -35.70 16.28 -43.01
CA SER A 904 -34.66 15.47 -42.37
C SER A 904 -33.49 14.85 -43.20
N LEU A 905 -32.29 15.38 -42.94
CA LEU A 905 -31.00 14.66 -42.80
C LEU A 905 -31.13 13.38 -41.92
N PRO A 906 -30.05 12.62 -41.68
CA PRO A 906 -29.20 11.86 -42.60
C PRO A 906 -29.21 10.38 -42.17
N LEU A 907 -29.06 9.39 -43.05
CA LEU A 907 -28.78 8.05 -42.54
C LEU A 907 -27.78 7.28 -43.41
N VAL A 908 -26.55 7.22 -42.90
CA VAL A 908 -25.92 5.93 -42.63
C VAL A 908 -26.98 4.99 -42.06
N ARG A 909 -27.08 3.76 -42.57
CA ARG A 909 -27.13 2.52 -41.78
C ARG A 909 -27.40 1.34 -42.73
N CYS A 910 -26.53 0.33 -42.75
CA CYS A 910 -26.52 -0.80 -41.80
C CYS A 910 -27.89 -1.47 -41.80
N LEU A 911 -28.07 -2.76 -42.10
CA LEU A 911 -27.22 -3.93 -42.02
C LEU A 911 -27.95 -5.03 -42.84
N VAL A 912 -27.26 -6.14 -43.13
CA VAL A 912 -27.85 -7.50 -43.15
C VAL A 912 -28.96 -7.59 -42.08
N ALA A 913 -30.17 -8.12 -42.27
CA ALA A 913 -30.90 -8.73 -43.38
C ALA A 913 -32.40 -8.75 -42.97
N GLU A 914 -33.27 -9.09 -43.92
CA GLU A 914 -34.61 -9.72 -43.75
C GLU A 914 -35.56 -9.18 -42.65
N GLN A 915 -36.72 -8.62 -43.02
CA GLN A 915 -37.98 -9.36 -43.19
C GLN A 915 -39.19 -8.41 -43.39
N ALA A 916 -40.05 -8.80 -44.33
CA ALA A 916 -41.51 -8.67 -44.44
C ALA A 916 -42.29 -7.44 -43.87
N ASP A 917 -43.00 -6.80 -44.81
CA ASP A 917 -44.41 -6.38 -44.80
C ASP A 917 -45.16 -5.94 -43.52
N LYS A 918 -45.72 -4.72 -43.63
CA LYS A 918 -47.11 -4.29 -43.38
C LYS A 918 -47.94 -4.86 -42.21
N LEU A 919 -48.68 -3.91 -41.63
CA LEU A 919 -49.97 -3.98 -40.92
C LEU A 919 -49.96 -4.16 -39.41
N GLY A 920 -50.29 -3.07 -38.71
CA GLY A 920 -51.55 -3.05 -37.95
C GLY A 920 -51.46 -3.05 -36.43
N ARG A 921 -51.95 -1.93 -35.87
CA ARG A 921 -52.77 -1.82 -34.64
C ARG A 921 -52.14 -2.08 -33.26
N ASN A 922 -52.29 -1.04 -32.42
CA ASN A 922 -52.82 -1.07 -31.05
C ASN A 922 -51.98 -1.76 -29.97
N ASN A 923 -51.96 -1.36 -28.70
CA ASN A 923 -52.27 -0.14 -27.95
C ASN A 923 -51.73 -0.44 -26.54
N CYS A 924 -51.23 0.58 -25.84
CA CYS A 924 -51.15 0.71 -24.37
C CYS A 924 -50.27 -0.32 -23.61
N ASP A 925 -49.56 -0.01 -22.52
CA ASP A 925 -49.49 1.13 -21.59
C ASP A 925 -48.05 1.08 -21.01
N GLY A 926 -47.35 2.19 -20.79
CA GLY A 926 -47.36 2.91 -19.51
C GLY A 926 -46.44 2.23 -18.48
N SER A 927 -45.40 2.82 -17.89
CA SER A 927 -45.18 4.22 -17.56
C SER A 927 -43.74 4.43 -17.03
N ARG A 928 -43.12 5.57 -17.39
CA ARG A 928 -42.47 6.60 -16.52
C ARG A 928 -41.32 6.15 -15.57
N VAL A 929 -40.22 6.89 -15.37
CA VAL A 929 -39.96 8.34 -15.48
C VAL A 929 -38.44 8.61 -15.32
N HIS A 930 -37.95 9.56 -16.13
CA HIS A 930 -36.88 10.57 -15.92
C HIS A 930 -35.39 10.12 -15.80
N LEU A 931 -34.52 10.53 -16.74
CA LEU A 931 -33.83 11.86 -16.84
C LEU A 931 -32.76 12.00 -15.73
N LEU A 932 -31.50 12.35 -15.94
CA LEU A 932 -30.86 13.25 -16.90
C LEU A 932 -29.34 12.95 -16.98
N TYR A 933 -28.78 13.18 -18.17
CA TYR A 933 -27.46 13.77 -18.45
C TYR A 933 -26.27 13.45 -17.52
N LYS A 934 -25.39 12.56 -17.99
CA LYS A 934 -24.09 12.95 -18.59
C LYS A 934 -23.54 11.82 -19.44
#